data_AF-A0A1I1J9U7-F1
#
_entry.id   AF-A0A1I1J9U7-F1
#
_cell.length_a   1.000
_cell.length_b   1.000
_cell.length_c   1.000
_cell.angle_alpha   90.00
_cell.angle_beta   90.00
_cell.angle_gamma   90.00
#
_symmetry.space_group_name_H-M   'P 1'
#
loop_
_entity.id
_entity.type
_entity.pdbx_description
1 polymer ?
#
loop_
_entity_poly.entity_id
_entity_poly.type
_entity_poly.pdbx_seq_one_letter_code
_entity_poly.pdbx_strand_id
1 'polypeptide(L)'
;MSGNYTLKKVTAGLLAFVLAAGMMPVSAESFSKDGAAVVAVTAVNEKEETEIWSGKGKGTKAEPYQIASADEWKKLAEKVNEGESFSGKYFKLTKDITVTDMIGKNEHPTETVSRPFSGIFDGNYHTITLKIDESEKEADKMTHCAAPFCGVKDAVIKNMIVKGSVKSGIHSAGVVGAALGTLEIENVLVTADISGGTHNGGLIGHSYNAEVKLKNCGFTGTVKASDVACGLVGWCGYNANVTVSNCLIDGKCSDASIVHPVADGMSGTVTIKDTYSTIEAVGGNALAFKGEVKKVSDITAPVAVEDLVYDEEEHELITAGSVKDAKMVYSLSANGTYTEELPKVKEAGEYNVWYKLEGMGNCTAKSVKVTVERADIEPTVSVANWAFGDEPSVPVVDGNKGEGEVTFEYKPKDAEDSEYTDKVPTEVGDYTLRATIAETQNFKGAEALADFSLEIKYTWHDAAEADCENDGNTGYYDGSDGKFYVFADGAYQEIEKDSWKVPATGHTYGEPEWNFTDDFRNAVASFKCEDCDHVENIKAIVTSKIMDATCTEDGKAVCTAIAEFNGKVYTETKETILPALGHSYTKTEWIWNKNASGATVNVICEKCGDVKTAEAEISVKTINPTYNTEGKKIYTATATIDGVEYTDVRTITINKLSTATELSYEAGNGSAVLSWTPVADAEKYAVCAYISGVWRKFDEVDGTSYEFKGLNPGVVYKVAVIAYANGSWSNDVSNSIGIGCKSKFPGVDVEVSHKRFKLTWTPVEGAERYAVGAYINGEWKILAREDGDVTSVISPEFESGTYKMVVCARINGEWDLRKLESRTFEVTIG
;
A
#
# COMPACT_ATOMS: atom_id res chain seq x y z
N MET A 1 -36.08 45.55 -3.77
CA MET A 1 -37.30 44.84 -4.23
C MET A 1 -37.02 43.36 -4.18
N SER A 2 -37.99 42.57 -3.69
CA SER A 2 -38.15 41.11 -3.84
C SER A 2 -36.90 40.25 -3.58
N GLY A 3 -36.83 39.45 -2.51
CA GLY A 3 -37.71 38.28 -2.28
C GLY A 3 -37.28 37.14 -3.21
N ASN A 4 -37.30 35.86 -2.85
CA ASN A 4 -37.72 35.17 -1.65
C ASN A 4 -37.54 33.66 -1.95
N TYR A 5 -37.19 32.87 -0.93
CA TYR A 5 -37.47 31.42 -0.76
C TYR A 5 -36.90 30.42 -1.80
N THR A 6 -36.54 29.17 -1.52
CA THR A 6 -36.77 28.26 -0.38
C THR A 6 -35.84 27.05 -0.55
N LEU A 7 -35.33 26.49 0.54
CA LEU A 7 -35.09 25.04 0.65
C LEU A 7 -35.89 24.53 1.86
N LYS A 8 -36.85 23.63 1.62
CA LYS A 8 -37.61 22.83 2.63
C LYS A 8 -36.76 21.58 2.94
N LYS A 9 -36.34 21.35 4.19
CA LYS A 9 -36.98 20.63 5.32
C LYS A 9 -36.99 19.10 5.20
N VAL A 10 -36.52 18.43 6.28
CA VAL A 10 -37.21 17.45 7.17
C VAL A 10 -36.13 16.89 8.16
N THR A 11 -36.08 17.35 9.43
CA THR A 11 -36.55 16.74 10.73
C THR A 11 -35.77 15.50 11.18
N ALA A 12 -35.50 15.17 12.45
CA ALA A 12 -35.70 15.67 13.84
C ALA A 12 -34.80 14.72 14.71
N GLY A 13 -34.44 14.92 15.98
CA GLY A 13 -34.77 15.91 16.99
C GLY A 13 -33.86 15.68 18.22
N LEU A 14 -33.57 16.77 18.91
CA LEU A 14 -32.92 16.84 20.22
C LEU A 14 -34.00 16.69 21.30
N LEU A 15 -33.72 16.02 22.41
CA LEU A 15 -34.47 16.22 23.65
C LEU A 15 -33.47 16.44 24.80
N ALA A 16 -33.37 17.69 25.24
CA ALA A 16 -32.80 18.09 26.52
C ALA A 16 -33.95 18.56 27.43
N PHE A 17 -33.99 18.04 28.66
CA PHE A 17 -34.85 18.55 29.72
C PHE A 17 -34.03 19.48 30.61
N VAL A 18 -34.39 20.76 30.64
CA VAL A 18 -34.08 21.68 31.75
C VAL A 18 -35.41 22.27 32.20
N LEU A 19 -35.73 22.07 33.47
CA LEU A 19 -36.87 22.70 34.16
C LEU A 19 -36.50 24.12 34.58
N ALA A 20 -37.37 25.06 34.26
CA ALA A 20 -37.29 26.48 34.64
C ALA A 20 -38.31 26.82 35.73
N ALA A 21 -37.96 27.75 36.62
CA ALA A 21 -38.78 28.84 37.17
C ALA A 21 -37.92 29.60 38.20
N GLY A 22 -37.87 30.94 38.29
CA GLY A 22 -38.67 32.00 37.67
C GLY A 22 -38.02 33.38 37.84
N MET A 23 -38.64 34.38 37.22
CA MET A 23 -38.11 35.68 36.79
C MET A 23 -38.20 36.87 37.79
N MET A 24 -37.19 37.77 37.69
CA MET A 24 -37.20 39.27 37.67
C MET A 24 -37.57 40.14 38.91
N PRO A 25 -37.22 41.46 38.97
CA PRO A 25 -36.15 42.25 38.30
C PRO A 25 -35.38 43.29 39.20
N VAL A 26 -34.27 43.85 38.63
CA VAL A 26 -33.62 45.18 38.80
C VAL A 26 -33.92 46.08 40.03
N SER A 27 -32.87 46.46 40.78
CA SER A 27 -32.51 47.88 41.08
C SER A 27 -31.14 48.00 41.78
N ALA A 28 -30.37 49.03 41.44
CA ALA A 28 -29.12 49.43 42.07
C ALA A 28 -29.33 50.01 43.48
N GLU A 29 -28.38 49.81 44.40
CA GLU A 29 -27.77 50.85 45.25
C GLU A 29 -26.87 50.26 46.37
N SER A 30 -25.63 50.78 46.40
CA SER A 30 -24.73 51.08 47.52
C SER A 30 -24.80 50.39 48.90
N PHE A 31 -23.59 49.97 49.31
CA PHE A 31 -22.92 50.15 50.62
C PHE A 31 -23.30 49.28 51.85
N SER A 32 -22.23 48.65 52.36
CA SER A 32 -21.71 48.77 53.75
C SER A 32 -22.02 47.67 54.78
N LYS A 33 -20.96 46.89 55.01
CA LYS A 33 -20.30 46.56 56.29
C LYS A 33 -20.70 45.29 57.07
N ASP A 34 -19.67 44.44 57.09
CA ASP A 34 -19.03 43.75 58.22
C ASP A 34 -19.50 42.33 58.58
N GLY A 35 -18.61 41.39 58.23
CA GLY A 35 -18.64 39.98 58.61
C GLY A 35 -17.53 39.19 57.88
N ALA A 36 -16.27 39.54 58.11
CA ALA A 36 -15.11 38.93 57.46
C ALA A 36 -14.81 37.51 57.98
N ALA A 37 -14.92 36.52 57.08
CA ALA A 37 -14.08 35.32 57.05
C ALA A 37 -13.76 35.04 55.58
N VAL A 38 -12.52 35.34 55.19
CA VAL A 38 -12.02 35.17 53.82
C VAL A 38 -11.66 33.70 53.65
N VAL A 39 -12.52 32.93 52.98
CA VAL A 39 -12.08 31.73 52.26
C VAL A 39 -11.73 32.20 50.86
N ALA A 40 -10.45 32.41 50.61
CA ALA A 40 -9.92 32.56 49.27
C ALA A 40 -10.15 31.22 48.56
N VAL A 41 -11.24 31.11 47.81
CA VAL A 41 -11.37 30.09 46.77
C VAL A 41 -10.52 30.60 45.62
N THR A 42 -9.28 30.13 45.57
CA THR A 42 -8.47 30.15 44.35
C THR A 42 -9.25 29.36 43.29
N ALA A 43 -9.88 30.09 42.37
CA ALA A 43 -10.31 29.52 41.10
C ALA A 43 -9.07 28.97 40.40
N VAL A 44 -8.96 27.65 40.31
CA VAL A 44 -7.94 27.00 39.48
C VAL A 44 -8.50 26.96 38.06
N ASN A 45 -7.73 27.55 37.14
CA ASN A 45 -8.03 27.64 35.72
C ASN A 45 -8.19 26.26 35.07
N GLU A 46 -9.42 25.80 34.82
CA GLU A 46 -9.73 24.64 33.95
C GLU A 46 -9.69 25.00 32.44
N LYS A 47 -9.32 26.24 32.07
CA LYS A 47 -9.52 26.76 30.70
C LYS A 47 -8.33 26.60 29.74
N GLU A 48 -7.13 26.27 30.20
CA GLU A 48 -5.92 26.24 29.34
C GLU A 48 -5.46 24.83 28.92
N GLU A 49 -5.72 23.79 29.72
CA GLU A 49 -5.27 22.41 29.41
C GLU A 49 -5.89 21.87 28.10
N THR A 50 -7.09 22.36 27.76
CA THR A 50 -7.88 21.89 26.61
C THR A 50 -7.49 22.48 25.26
N GLU A 51 -6.77 23.61 25.16
CA GLU A 51 -6.46 24.21 23.85
C GLU A 51 -5.20 23.62 23.20
N ILE A 52 -4.13 23.37 23.96
CA ILE A 52 -2.84 22.90 23.40
C ILE A 52 -2.98 21.51 22.74
N TRP A 53 -3.79 20.65 23.35
CA TRP A 53 -4.00 19.27 22.91
C TRP A 53 -5.30 19.06 22.14
N SER A 54 -6.06 20.12 21.86
CA SER A 54 -7.30 20.04 21.09
C SER A 54 -7.06 19.40 19.72
N GLY A 55 -7.76 18.32 19.41
CA GLY A 55 -7.61 17.57 18.15
C GLY A 55 -6.31 16.76 18.03
N LYS A 56 -5.53 16.62 19.12
CA LYS A 56 -4.24 15.90 19.15
C LYS A 56 -4.26 14.68 20.08
N GLY A 57 -5.45 14.21 20.44
CA GLY A 57 -5.67 13.14 21.42
C GLY A 57 -6.24 13.67 22.73
N LYS A 58 -6.59 12.75 23.63
CA LYS A 58 -7.21 13.02 24.95
C LYS A 58 -6.30 12.64 26.13
N GLY A 59 -5.07 12.24 25.83
CA GLY A 59 -4.12 11.74 26.83
C GLY A 59 -4.52 10.39 27.40
N THR A 60 -5.35 9.61 26.69
CA THR A 60 -5.73 8.24 27.06
C THR A 60 -4.89 7.24 26.27
N LYS A 61 -4.89 5.96 26.67
CA LYS A 61 -4.15 4.91 25.96
C LYS A 61 -4.58 4.79 24.48
N ALA A 62 -5.87 4.93 24.20
CA ALA A 62 -6.44 4.84 22.85
C ALA A 62 -6.22 6.14 22.05
N GLU A 63 -6.30 7.29 22.71
CA GLU A 63 -6.11 8.61 22.10
C GLU A 63 -4.98 9.35 22.84
N PRO A 64 -3.71 8.92 22.69
CA PRO A 64 -2.59 9.59 23.34
C PRO A 64 -2.39 10.99 22.78
N TYR A 65 -1.88 11.91 23.60
CA TYR A 65 -1.46 13.22 23.13
C TYR A 65 -0.31 13.08 22.12
N GLN A 66 -0.51 13.55 20.90
CA GLN A 66 0.44 13.42 19.80
C GLN A 66 1.44 14.58 19.80
N ILE A 67 2.73 14.23 19.68
CA ILE A 67 3.84 15.18 19.56
C ILE A 67 4.55 14.91 18.23
N ALA A 68 4.51 15.88 17.33
CA ALA A 68 5.04 15.79 15.96
C ALA A 68 6.18 16.79 15.71
N SER A 69 6.52 17.65 16.69
CA SER A 69 7.42 18.78 16.51
C SER A 69 8.12 19.21 17.80
N ALA A 70 9.21 19.97 17.64
CA ALA A 70 9.95 20.59 18.75
C ALA A 70 9.09 21.60 19.55
N ASP A 71 8.21 22.36 18.87
CA ASP A 71 7.34 23.33 19.52
C ASP A 71 6.29 22.66 20.42
N GLU A 72 5.74 21.51 20.01
CA GLU A 72 4.81 20.73 20.83
C GLU A 72 5.53 20.11 22.04
N TRP A 73 6.76 19.63 21.87
CA TRP A 73 7.61 19.20 22.98
C TRP A 73 7.85 20.34 23.98
N LYS A 74 8.20 21.53 23.47
CA LYS A 74 8.41 22.71 24.29
C LYS A 74 7.16 23.08 25.11
N LYS A 75 5.98 23.02 24.51
CA LYS A 75 4.71 23.27 25.23
C LYS A 75 4.47 22.26 26.35
N LEU A 76 4.75 20.98 26.11
CA LEU A 76 4.69 19.97 27.18
C LEU A 76 5.68 20.29 28.29
N ALA A 77 6.92 20.65 27.94
CA ALA A 77 7.92 21.06 28.90
C ALA A 77 7.46 22.26 29.72
N GLU A 78 6.92 23.31 29.09
CA GLU A 78 6.35 24.48 29.77
C GLU A 78 5.27 24.09 30.77
N LYS A 79 4.30 23.25 30.40
CA LYS A 79 3.20 22.84 31.29
C LYS A 79 3.67 21.99 32.47
N VAL A 80 4.55 21.02 32.24
CA VAL A 80 5.16 20.26 33.35
C VAL A 80 5.94 21.21 34.25
N ASN A 81 6.69 22.13 33.66
CA ASN A 81 7.48 23.12 34.38
C ASN A 81 6.63 24.19 35.07
N GLU A 82 5.33 24.29 34.81
CA GLU A 82 4.34 25.09 35.55
C GLU A 82 3.74 24.32 36.73
N GLY A 83 3.91 23.00 36.79
CA GLY A 83 3.46 22.12 37.88
C GLY A 83 2.50 21.01 37.45
N GLU A 84 2.18 20.91 36.16
CA GLU A 84 1.27 19.89 35.66
C GLU A 84 1.97 18.54 35.49
N SER A 85 1.69 17.59 36.38
CA SER A 85 2.41 16.29 36.37
C SER A 85 2.05 15.36 35.21
N PHE A 86 0.87 15.50 34.61
CA PHE A 86 0.29 14.56 33.64
C PHE A 86 0.21 13.10 34.14
N SER A 87 -0.01 12.90 35.44
CA SER A 87 -0.15 11.56 36.02
C SER A 87 -1.21 10.73 35.30
N GLY A 88 -0.83 9.54 34.84
CA GLY A 88 -1.72 8.60 34.12
C GLY A 88 -2.06 9.00 32.67
N LYS A 89 -1.52 10.10 32.15
CA LYS A 89 -1.75 10.54 30.77
C LYS A 89 -0.76 9.91 29.80
N TYR A 90 -1.21 9.67 28.58
CA TYR A 90 -0.42 9.05 27.51
C TYR A 90 0.01 10.07 26.46
N PHE A 91 1.28 9.99 26.08
CA PHE A 91 1.89 10.79 25.02
C PHE A 91 2.50 9.87 23.98
N LYS A 92 2.44 10.28 22.71
CA LYS A 92 3.00 9.53 21.59
C LYS A 92 3.73 10.44 20.61
N LEU A 93 4.96 10.11 20.24
CA LEU A 93 5.61 10.76 19.09
C LEU A 93 5.00 10.27 17.78
N THR A 94 4.84 11.17 16.81
CA THR A 94 4.42 10.81 15.44
C THR A 94 5.49 11.14 14.39
N LYS A 95 6.59 11.75 14.81
CA LYS A 95 7.75 12.14 13.98
C LYS A 95 9.01 12.17 14.83
N ASP A 96 10.16 12.08 14.15
CA ASP A 96 11.45 12.40 14.75
C ASP A 96 11.52 13.89 15.09
N ILE A 97 12.04 14.24 16.26
CA ILE A 97 12.09 15.62 16.75
C ILE A 97 13.47 15.97 17.30
N THR A 98 13.79 17.26 17.29
CA THR A 98 14.94 17.82 18.01
C THR A 98 14.45 18.56 19.24
N VAL A 99 15.07 18.33 20.40
CA VAL A 99 14.65 18.93 21.67
C VAL A 99 15.79 19.69 22.33
N THR A 100 15.48 20.90 22.77
CA THR A 100 16.35 21.80 23.53
C THR A 100 15.83 22.03 24.94
N ASP A 101 14.51 21.99 25.10
CA ASP A 101 13.82 22.22 26.36
C ASP A 101 13.67 20.91 27.15
N MET A 102 13.78 21.00 28.47
CA MET A 102 13.69 19.86 29.38
C MET A 102 12.30 19.78 30.01
N ILE A 103 11.72 18.59 29.99
CA ILE A 103 10.46 18.28 30.68
C ILE A 103 10.76 18.02 32.15
N GLY A 104 10.18 18.83 33.02
CA GLY A 104 10.38 18.77 34.45
C GLY A 104 11.50 19.69 34.94
N LYS A 105 11.42 20.03 36.23
CA LYS A 105 12.39 20.92 36.90
C LYS A 105 12.91 20.31 38.19
N ASN A 106 14.21 20.48 38.40
CA ASN A 106 14.88 20.25 39.66
C ASN A 106 15.42 21.58 40.21
N GLU A 107 14.66 22.22 41.10
CA GLU A 107 14.92 23.59 41.59
C GLU A 107 15.86 23.64 42.81
N HIS A 108 16.35 22.51 43.34
CA HIS A 108 17.31 22.53 44.46
C HIS A 108 18.29 21.34 44.46
N PRO A 109 19.59 21.54 44.76
CA PRO A 109 20.59 20.47 44.82
C PRO A 109 20.38 19.45 45.95
N THR A 110 19.51 19.75 46.93
CA THR A 110 19.25 18.90 48.11
C THR A 110 17.78 18.51 48.30
N GLU A 111 16.89 18.90 47.39
CA GLU A 111 15.47 18.52 47.44
C GLU A 111 15.07 17.75 46.18
N THR A 112 14.05 16.90 46.31
CA THR A 112 13.51 16.07 45.22
C THR A 112 12.98 16.95 44.08
N VAL A 113 12.98 16.42 42.84
CA VAL A 113 12.37 17.06 41.65
C VAL A 113 11.06 17.77 42.02
N SER A 114 11.02 19.09 41.85
CA SER A 114 9.88 19.91 42.30
C SER A 114 8.69 19.84 41.36
N ARG A 115 8.93 19.53 40.08
CA ARG A 115 7.91 19.46 39.03
C ARG A 115 8.17 18.25 38.13
N PRO A 116 7.88 17.02 38.58
CA PRO A 116 8.15 15.82 37.81
C PRO A 116 7.08 15.55 36.76
N PHE A 117 7.49 14.99 35.62
CA PHE A 117 6.56 14.33 34.70
C PHE A 117 6.16 12.94 35.22
N SER A 118 4.88 12.62 35.20
CA SER A 118 4.30 11.38 35.74
C SER A 118 3.42 10.62 34.73
N GLY A 119 3.60 10.90 33.44
CA GLY A 119 2.85 10.27 32.37
C GLY A 119 3.53 9.02 31.77
N ILE A 120 2.90 8.51 30.72
CA ILE A 120 3.38 7.42 29.88
C ILE A 120 3.77 7.99 28.53
N PHE A 121 5.05 7.91 28.19
CA PHE A 121 5.60 8.45 26.96
C PHE A 121 6.03 7.33 26.02
N ASP A 122 5.33 7.19 24.89
CA ASP A 122 5.65 6.24 23.84
C ASP A 122 6.28 6.98 22.66
N GLY A 123 7.58 6.83 22.48
CA GLY A 123 8.25 7.44 21.35
C GLY A 123 7.91 6.80 20.00
N ASN A 124 7.14 5.70 19.97
CA ASN A 124 6.62 5.08 18.75
C ASN A 124 7.71 4.83 17.69
N TYR A 125 8.90 4.43 18.16
CA TYR A 125 10.11 4.17 17.39
C TYR A 125 10.70 5.38 16.66
N HIS A 126 10.25 6.60 16.99
CA HIS A 126 10.85 7.84 16.51
C HIS A 126 12.12 8.21 17.28
N THR A 127 12.93 9.05 16.64
CA THR A 127 14.17 9.56 17.21
C THR A 127 13.96 10.91 17.90
N ILE A 128 14.44 11.04 19.13
CA ILE A 128 14.66 12.33 19.80
C ILE A 128 16.13 12.72 19.64
N THR A 129 16.39 13.89 19.07
CA THR A 129 17.73 14.48 18.96
C THR A 129 17.92 15.56 20.03
N LEU A 130 18.78 15.32 21.00
CA LEU A 130 19.09 16.23 22.10
C LEU A 130 20.06 17.33 21.65
N LYS A 131 19.74 18.57 22.01
CA LYS A 131 20.63 19.73 21.90
C LYS A 131 20.61 20.53 23.20
N ILE A 132 21.03 19.90 24.29
CA ILE A 132 21.11 20.52 25.61
C ILE A 132 22.57 20.88 25.85
N ASP A 133 22.93 22.16 25.74
CA ASP A 133 24.27 22.65 26.05
C ASP A 133 24.16 23.90 26.93
N GLU A 134 24.62 23.76 28.16
CA GLU A 134 24.67 24.83 29.15
C GLU A 134 26.10 25.22 29.51
N SER A 135 27.08 24.91 28.65
CA SER A 135 28.49 25.18 28.93
C SER A 135 28.89 26.65 29.03
N GLU A 136 28.02 27.55 28.57
CA GLU A 136 28.14 28.99 28.78
C GLU A 136 27.60 29.46 30.15
N LYS A 137 26.88 28.61 30.89
CA LYS A 137 26.41 28.92 32.26
C LYS A 137 27.54 28.70 33.26
N GLU A 138 27.57 29.55 34.28
CA GLU A 138 28.38 29.32 35.48
C GLU A 138 28.01 27.97 36.12
N ALA A 139 29.00 27.28 36.70
CA ALA A 139 28.83 25.90 37.20
C ALA A 139 27.72 25.76 38.26
N ASP A 140 27.51 26.79 39.08
CA ASP A 140 26.47 26.87 40.10
C ASP A 140 25.05 27.15 39.53
N LYS A 141 24.98 27.53 38.25
CA LYS A 141 23.73 27.82 37.51
C LYS A 141 23.39 26.77 36.46
N MET A 142 24.24 25.77 36.28
CA MET A 142 23.94 24.63 35.43
C MET A 142 22.78 23.82 36.02
N THR A 143 21.94 23.30 35.13
CA THR A 143 20.81 22.47 35.51
C THR A 143 21.30 21.17 36.12
N HIS A 144 20.84 20.88 37.33
CA HIS A 144 21.01 19.56 37.94
C HIS A 144 20.05 18.59 37.26
N CYS A 145 20.52 17.36 37.00
CA CYS A 145 19.71 16.33 36.36
C CYS A 145 19.28 16.68 34.92
N ALA A 146 20.16 17.28 34.12
CA ALA A 146 19.81 17.65 32.75
C ALA A 146 19.61 16.42 31.86
N ALA A 147 18.44 16.36 31.21
CA ALA A 147 18.00 15.30 30.32
C ALA A 147 16.72 15.77 29.60
N PRO A 148 16.27 15.13 28.49
CA PRO A 148 14.97 15.48 27.89
C PRO A 148 13.84 15.40 28.91
N PHE A 149 13.86 14.42 29.82
CA PHE A 149 13.06 14.42 31.04
C PHE A 149 13.96 14.76 32.23
N CYS A 150 14.11 16.04 32.56
CA CYS A 150 14.94 16.46 33.69
C CYS A 150 14.49 15.82 35.01
N GLY A 151 13.19 15.60 35.20
CA GLY A 151 12.71 14.84 36.34
C GLY A 151 11.37 14.16 36.11
N VAL A 152 11.25 12.94 36.63
CA VAL A 152 10.05 12.10 36.51
C VAL A 152 9.67 11.48 37.85
N LYS A 153 8.40 11.09 37.95
CA LYS A 153 7.86 10.33 39.08
C LYS A 153 6.78 9.38 38.59
N ASP A 154 6.86 8.10 38.93
CA ASP A 154 5.83 7.11 38.56
C ASP A 154 5.55 7.07 37.04
N ALA A 155 6.61 7.09 36.23
CA ALA A 155 6.55 7.28 34.78
C ALA A 155 6.94 6.02 33.99
N VAL A 156 6.41 5.92 32.76
CA VAL A 156 6.78 4.88 31.79
C VAL A 156 7.28 5.55 30.52
N ILE A 157 8.45 5.17 30.04
CA ILE A 157 9.09 5.77 28.87
C ILE A 157 9.53 4.65 27.93
N LYS A 158 9.08 4.63 26.68
CA LYS A 158 9.36 3.49 25.79
C LYS A 158 9.47 3.82 24.31
N ASN A 159 10.03 2.86 23.56
CA ASN A 159 10.05 2.79 22.10
C ASN A 159 10.66 4.03 21.43
N MET A 160 11.93 4.34 21.69
CA MET A 160 12.60 5.45 20.98
C MET A 160 14.10 5.31 20.90
N ILE A 161 14.67 6.08 19.98
CA ILE A 161 16.11 6.32 19.90
C ILE A 161 16.38 7.73 20.40
N VAL A 162 17.39 7.90 21.26
CA VAL A 162 17.84 9.20 21.74
C VAL A 162 19.28 9.44 21.31
N LYS A 163 19.50 10.45 20.48
CA LYS A 163 20.83 10.84 19.96
C LYS A 163 21.12 12.31 20.25
N GLY A 164 22.27 12.81 19.83
CA GLY A 164 22.66 14.22 20.05
C GLY A 164 23.52 14.36 21.29
N SER A 165 23.37 15.45 22.05
CA SER A 165 24.24 15.72 23.19
C SER A 165 23.54 16.40 24.37
N VAL A 166 24.04 16.10 25.56
CA VAL A 166 23.73 16.79 26.82
C VAL A 166 25.04 17.25 27.46
N LYS A 167 25.16 18.54 27.74
CA LYS A 167 26.28 19.16 28.44
C LYS A 167 25.78 20.11 29.53
N SER A 168 25.72 19.66 30.76
CA SER A 168 25.18 20.45 31.89
C SER A 168 25.75 19.97 33.24
N GLY A 169 25.06 20.22 34.35
CA GLY A 169 25.54 19.99 35.70
C GLY A 169 25.62 18.52 36.10
N ILE A 170 25.48 18.28 37.40
CA ILE A 170 25.55 16.95 38.01
C ILE A 170 24.32 16.12 37.60
N HIS A 171 24.45 14.79 37.46
CA HIS A 171 23.35 13.87 37.13
C HIS A 171 22.78 14.03 35.73
N SER A 172 23.59 14.47 34.77
CA SER A 172 23.15 14.57 33.37
C SER A 172 22.95 13.18 32.75
N ALA A 173 21.96 13.04 31.86
CA ALA A 173 21.63 11.77 31.22
C ALA A 173 20.92 11.91 29.87
N GLY A 174 20.86 10.79 29.12
CA GLY A 174 20.23 10.74 27.81
C GLY A 174 18.70 10.67 27.84
N VAL A 175 18.07 10.16 28.90
CA VAL A 175 16.60 10.02 28.95
C VAL A 175 16.01 10.74 30.16
N VAL A 176 16.41 10.32 31.36
CA VAL A 176 15.86 10.84 32.62
C VAL A 176 16.98 11.39 33.49
N GLY A 177 16.88 12.64 33.90
CA GLY A 177 17.83 13.22 34.83
C GLY A 177 17.64 12.64 36.22
N ALA A 178 16.46 12.86 36.78
CA ALA A 178 16.08 12.41 38.12
C ALA A 178 14.83 11.52 38.09
N ALA A 179 14.93 10.32 38.67
CA ALA A 179 13.81 9.39 38.81
C ALA A 179 13.32 9.34 40.27
N LEU A 180 12.00 9.35 40.47
CA LEU A 180 11.32 9.17 41.76
C LEU A 180 10.20 8.13 41.64
N GLY A 181 9.82 7.51 42.76
CA GLY A 181 8.72 6.54 42.77
C GLY A 181 9.06 5.32 41.92
N THR A 182 8.24 5.01 40.92
CA THR A 182 8.53 3.95 39.94
C THR A 182 8.95 4.55 38.59
N LEU A 183 9.96 3.99 37.95
CA LEU A 183 10.33 4.33 36.58
C LEU A 183 10.53 3.06 35.75
N GLU A 184 9.78 2.94 34.67
CA GLU A 184 9.97 1.88 33.68
C GLU A 184 10.45 2.48 32.37
N ILE A 185 11.63 2.04 31.90
CA ILE A 185 12.15 2.36 30.58
C ILE A 185 12.22 1.07 29.76
N GLU A 186 11.52 1.04 28.64
CA GLU A 186 11.45 -0.14 27.78
C GLU A 186 11.78 0.18 26.32
N ASN A 187 12.65 -0.63 25.69
CA ASN A 187 12.90 -0.53 24.25
C ASN A 187 13.39 0.88 23.84
N VAL A 188 14.37 1.39 24.61
CA VAL A 188 15.01 2.69 24.36
C VAL A 188 16.50 2.50 24.08
N LEU A 189 16.99 3.08 22.99
CA LEU A 189 18.41 3.13 22.63
C LEU A 189 18.94 4.56 22.81
N VAL A 190 19.99 4.74 23.61
CA VAL A 190 20.69 6.02 23.73
C VAL A 190 22.03 5.97 23.01
N THR A 191 22.21 6.83 22.01
CA THR A 191 23.47 7.03 21.27
C THR A 191 24.07 8.42 21.51
N ALA A 192 23.55 9.16 22.50
CA ALA A 192 23.92 10.55 22.76
C ALA A 192 25.26 10.70 23.49
N ASP A 193 25.91 11.84 23.29
CA ASP A 193 27.08 12.28 24.04
C ASP A 193 26.64 13.02 25.30
N ILE A 194 26.88 12.42 26.46
CA ILE A 194 26.49 12.93 27.77
C ILE A 194 27.75 13.37 28.49
N SER A 195 27.83 14.66 28.75
CA SER A 195 28.92 15.26 29.50
C SER A 195 28.32 16.17 30.56
N GLY A 196 28.98 16.27 31.70
CA GLY A 196 28.52 17.16 32.75
C GLY A 196 29.39 17.10 33.98
N GLY A 197 28.81 17.43 35.13
CA GLY A 197 29.49 17.47 36.42
C GLY A 197 29.91 16.09 36.94
N THR A 198 29.43 15.72 38.13
CA THR A 198 30.08 14.72 38.96
C THR A 198 29.66 13.28 38.70
N HIS A 199 28.37 12.99 38.57
CA HIS A 199 27.87 11.62 38.40
C HIS A 199 26.89 11.58 37.24
N ASN A 200 27.24 11.02 36.09
CA ASN A 200 26.38 11.01 34.90
C ASN A 200 26.06 9.59 34.48
N GLY A 201 24.90 9.40 33.84
CA GLY A 201 24.44 8.09 33.39
C GLY A 201 23.96 8.13 31.94
N GLY A 202 24.10 7.02 31.23
CA GLY A 202 23.67 6.92 29.84
C GLY A 202 22.16 7.13 29.67
N LEU A 203 21.35 6.44 30.47
CA LEU A 203 19.88 6.54 30.42
C LEU A 203 19.32 7.40 31.54
N ILE A 204 19.78 7.17 32.77
CA ILE A 204 19.26 7.80 33.98
C ILE A 204 20.40 8.49 34.73
N GLY A 205 20.24 9.73 35.15
CA GLY A 205 21.25 10.48 35.90
C GLY A 205 21.29 10.07 37.36
N HIS A 206 20.16 10.18 38.06
CA HIS A 206 20.03 9.87 39.48
C HIS A 206 18.69 9.20 39.80
N SER A 207 18.71 8.12 40.59
CA SER A 207 17.49 7.34 40.86
C SER A 207 16.72 7.69 42.13
N TYR A 208 17.17 8.63 43.00
CA TYR A 208 16.47 9.11 44.23
C TYR A 208 15.57 8.07 44.95
N ASN A 209 16.09 6.87 45.21
CA ASN A 209 15.39 5.75 45.88
C ASN A 209 14.16 5.20 45.11
N ALA A 210 14.12 5.43 43.80
CA ALA A 210 13.10 4.93 42.90
C ALA A 210 13.28 3.43 42.64
N GLU A 211 12.15 2.77 42.36
CA GLU A 211 12.12 1.45 41.75
C GLU A 211 12.29 1.63 40.23
N VAL A 212 13.48 1.31 39.72
CA VAL A 212 13.83 1.48 38.30
C VAL A 212 13.80 0.13 37.60
N LYS A 213 13.11 0.05 36.47
CA LYS A 213 13.13 -1.11 35.58
C LYS A 213 13.59 -0.69 34.18
N LEU A 214 14.71 -1.25 33.75
CA LEU A 214 15.25 -1.09 32.41
C LEU A 214 15.09 -2.42 31.68
N LYS A 215 14.33 -2.42 30.59
CA LYS A 215 14.04 -3.62 29.83
C LYS A 215 14.28 -3.38 28.35
N ASN A 216 14.94 -4.31 27.68
CA ASN A 216 15.10 -4.25 26.23
C ASN A 216 15.82 -2.96 25.77
N CYS A 217 16.72 -2.38 26.58
CA CYS A 217 17.34 -1.07 26.29
C CYS A 217 18.76 -1.19 25.72
N GLY A 218 19.22 -0.13 25.05
CA GLY A 218 20.58 -0.02 24.54
C GLY A 218 21.27 1.27 24.94
N PHE A 219 22.59 1.22 25.11
CA PHE A 219 23.45 2.41 25.20
C PHE A 219 24.68 2.23 24.32
N THR A 220 24.87 3.12 23.35
CA THR A 220 26.06 3.17 22.45
C THR A 220 26.67 4.57 22.38
N GLY A 221 26.24 5.47 23.26
CA GLY A 221 26.72 6.85 23.32
C GLY A 221 28.02 6.98 24.12
N THR A 222 28.30 8.20 24.56
CA THR A 222 29.41 8.48 25.48
C THR A 222 28.91 9.10 26.79
N VAL A 223 29.54 8.75 27.91
CA VAL A 223 29.29 9.39 29.22
C VAL A 223 30.63 9.87 29.78
N LYS A 224 30.71 11.17 30.09
CA LYS A 224 31.82 11.79 30.79
C LYS A 224 31.33 12.43 32.07
N ALA A 225 32.04 12.20 33.17
CA ALA A 225 31.74 12.77 34.47
C ALA A 225 33.02 12.88 35.29
N SER A 226 33.12 13.80 36.24
CA SER A 226 34.34 13.96 37.03
C SER A 226 34.54 12.90 38.13
N ASP A 227 33.50 12.14 38.50
CA ASP A 227 33.58 11.12 39.56
C ASP A 227 32.96 9.78 39.14
N VAL A 228 31.70 9.77 38.67
CA VAL A 228 31.00 8.54 38.30
C VAL A 228 30.43 8.63 36.89
N ALA A 229 30.85 7.74 36.00
CA ALA A 229 30.29 7.59 34.65
C ALA A 229 29.73 6.18 34.46
N CYS A 230 28.40 6.06 34.36
CA CYS A 230 27.75 4.78 34.17
C CYS A 230 27.00 4.67 32.84
N GLY A 231 27.01 3.47 32.24
CA GLY A 231 26.33 3.21 30.96
C GLY A 231 24.80 3.29 31.05
N LEU A 232 24.20 2.96 32.20
CA LEU A 232 22.74 3.04 32.38
C LEU A 232 22.33 4.08 33.42
N VAL A 233 22.61 3.87 34.70
CA VAL A 233 22.19 4.74 35.81
C VAL A 233 23.40 5.38 36.47
N GLY A 234 23.52 6.71 36.41
CA GLY A 234 24.68 7.45 36.91
C GLY A 234 24.89 7.28 38.41
N TRP A 235 23.89 7.65 39.20
CA TRP A 235 23.97 7.58 40.66
C TRP A 235 22.70 7.03 41.30
N CYS A 236 22.87 6.02 42.13
CA CYS A 236 21.83 5.40 42.92
C CYS A 236 21.79 6.02 44.33
N GLY A 237 20.60 6.50 44.72
CA GLY A 237 20.36 6.98 46.09
C GLY A 237 20.43 5.87 47.14
N TYR A 238 19.99 6.15 48.36
CA TYR A 238 19.92 5.16 49.43
C TYR A 238 18.83 4.12 49.18
N ASN A 239 19.14 2.83 49.41
CA ASN A 239 18.20 1.73 49.21
C ASN A 239 17.65 1.66 47.76
N ALA A 240 18.45 2.02 46.77
CA ALA A 240 18.04 1.95 45.37
C ALA A 240 17.60 0.52 44.99
N ASN A 241 16.61 0.40 44.09
CA ASN A 241 16.14 -0.87 43.57
C ASN A 241 16.09 -0.79 42.04
N VAL A 242 17.12 -1.32 41.38
CA VAL A 242 17.25 -1.26 39.92
C VAL A 242 17.16 -2.67 39.35
N THR A 243 16.30 -2.89 38.36
CA THR A 243 16.21 -4.13 37.59
C THR A 243 16.58 -3.87 36.14
N VAL A 244 17.52 -4.64 35.60
CA VAL A 244 18.00 -4.53 34.22
C VAL A 244 17.83 -5.87 33.52
N SER A 245 17.16 -5.88 32.38
CA SER A 245 16.95 -7.09 31.59
C SER A 245 17.05 -6.83 30.09
N ASN A 246 17.69 -7.75 29.36
CA ASN A 246 17.73 -7.75 27.90
C ASN A 246 18.40 -6.49 27.31
N CYS A 247 19.47 -6.01 27.94
CA CYS A 247 20.11 -4.74 27.59
C CYS A 247 21.50 -4.92 26.96
N LEU A 248 21.91 -3.99 26.09
CA LEU A 248 23.29 -3.87 25.58
C LEU A 248 23.90 -2.53 25.92
N ILE A 249 25.08 -2.58 26.54
CA ILE A 249 25.90 -1.41 26.86
C ILE A 249 27.17 -1.49 26.01
N ASP A 250 27.12 -0.89 24.82
CA ASP A 250 28.21 -0.84 23.85
C ASP A 250 28.64 0.62 23.59
N GLY A 251 28.71 1.40 24.66
CA GLY A 251 29.12 2.80 24.63
C GLY A 251 30.44 3.03 25.37
N LYS A 252 30.81 4.29 25.58
CA LYS A 252 32.06 4.67 26.26
C LYS A 252 31.80 5.51 27.50
N CYS A 253 32.29 5.08 28.66
CA CYS A 253 32.32 5.87 29.89
C CYS A 253 33.76 6.29 30.21
N SER A 254 34.01 7.58 30.47
CA SER A 254 35.37 8.10 30.69
C SER A 254 35.43 9.34 31.59
N ASP A 255 36.65 9.80 31.89
CA ASP A 255 36.98 10.98 32.68
C ASP A 255 36.53 10.94 34.17
N ALA A 256 36.12 9.75 34.64
CA ALA A 256 35.55 9.50 35.96
C ALA A 256 36.46 8.60 36.82
N SER A 257 36.42 8.79 38.14
CA SER A 257 37.07 7.92 39.13
C SER A 257 36.45 6.51 39.15
N ILE A 258 35.14 6.43 38.92
CA ILE A 258 34.34 5.20 38.88
C ILE A 258 33.68 5.11 37.52
N VAL A 259 33.87 3.98 36.86
CA VAL A 259 33.19 3.62 35.61
C VAL A 259 32.46 2.31 35.84
N HIS A 260 31.19 2.23 35.46
CA HIS A 260 30.44 0.99 35.59
C HIS A 260 29.42 0.82 34.45
N PRO A 261 29.24 -0.38 33.87
CA PRO A 261 28.30 -0.56 32.76
C PRO A 261 26.85 -0.27 33.14
N VAL A 262 26.45 -0.64 34.36
CA VAL A 262 25.06 -0.51 34.83
C VAL A 262 24.88 0.70 35.74
N ALA A 263 25.33 0.63 37.00
CA ALA A 263 25.10 1.70 37.96
C ALA A 263 26.16 1.76 39.05
N ASP A 264 26.29 2.91 39.69
CA ASP A 264 26.99 3.13 40.96
C ASP A 264 26.11 3.96 41.92
N GLY A 265 26.45 4.03 43.20
CA GLY A 265 25.73 4.87 44.16
C GLY A 265 25.96 4.51 45.62
N MET A 266 25.10 5.00 46.51
CA MET A 266 25.30 4.92 47.96
C MET A 266 25.00 3.56 48.57
N SER A 267 23.79 3.02 48.32
CA SER A 267 23.38 1.70 48.80
C SER A 267 22.14 1.21 48.04
N GLY A 268 21.95 -0.10 47.91
CA GLY A 268 20.79 -0.65 47.21
C GLY A 268 21.05 -2.00 46.59
N THR A 269 20.07 -2.49 45.83
CA THR A 269 20.16 -3.73 45.06
C THR A 269 19.98 -3.45 43.57
N VAL A 270 20.86 -4.04 42.75
CA VAL A 270 20.73 -4.08 41.29
C VAL A 270 20.54 -5.53 40.85
N THR A 271 19.43 -5.84 40.19
CA THR A 271 19.13 -7.17 39.65
C THR A 271 19.34 -7.18 38.15
N ILE A 272 20.14 -8.11 37.64
CA ILE A 272 20.57 -8.16 36.24
C ILE A 272 20.19 -9.50 35.62
N LYS A 273 19.62 -9.44 34.42
CA LYS A 273 19.32 -10.60 33.57
C LYS A 273 19.68 -10.30 32.12
N ASP A 274 20.25 -11.25 31.39
CA ASP A 274 20.48 -11.19 29.94
C ASP A 274 20.97 -9.83 29.44
N THR A 275 22.00 -9.30 30.11
CA THR A 275 22.55 -7.96 29.86
C THR A 275 24.01 -8.08 29.49
N TYR A 276 24.40 -7.40 28.42
CA TYR A 276 25.72 -7.50 27.81
C TYR A 276 26.43 -6.14 27.81
N SER A 277 27.76 -6.12 27.95
CA SER A 277 28.54 -4.88 27.94
C SER A 277 29.93 -5.04 27.35
N THR A 278 30.39 -4.01 26.62
CA THR A 278 31.81 -3.83 26.24
C THR A 278 32.59 -2.99 27.25
N ILE A 279 31.91 -2.30 28.17
CA ILE A 279 32.52 -1.49 29.24
C ILE A 279 33.02 -2.38 30.39
N GLU A 280 34.27 -2.17 30.78
CA GLU A 280 34.87 -2.73 32.00
C GLU A 280 34.67 -1.79 33.19
N ALA A 281 34.31 -2.35 34.35
CA ALA A 281 34.14 -1.58 35.57
C ALA A 281 35.48 -1.13 36.16
N VAL A 282 35.55 0.10 36.64
CA VAL A 282 36.71 0.71 37.31
C VAL A 282 36.23 1.38 38.60
N GLY A 283 36.99 1.25 39.69
CA GLY A 283 36.63 1.80 40.99
C GLY A 283 35.82 0.84 41.87
N GLY A 284 35.54 1.26 43.10
CA GLY A 284 34.69 0.52 44.04
C GLY A 284 33.22 0.88 43.84
N ASN A 285 32.31 -0.02 44.22
CA ASN A 285 30.85 0.19 44.12
C ASN A 285 30.17 -0.28 45.41
N ALA A 286 29.27 0.53 45.97
CA ALA A 286 28.58 0.24 47.23
C ALA A 286 27.22 -0.47 47.05
N LEU A 287 26.79 -0.73 45.80
CA LEU A 287 25.56 -1.43 45.48
C LEU A 287 25.73 -2.97 45.55
N ALA A 288 24.66 -3.66 45.93
CA ALA A 288 24.61 -5.12 45.91
C ALA A 288 24.04 -5.62 44.56
N PHE A 289 24.84 -6.37 43.79
CA PHE A 289 24.43 -6.91 42.50
C PHE A 289 23.90 -8.35 42.62
N LYS A 290 22.77 -8.64 41.97
CA LYS A 290 22.18 -9.97 41.81
C LYS A 290 22.15 -10.33 40.32
N GLY A 291 22.89 -11.36 39.93
CA GLY A 291 23.19 -11.63 38.52
C GLY A 291 24.41 -10.83 38.06
N GLU A 292 24.77 -11.00 36.79
CA GLU A 292 25.98 -10.41 36.23
C GLU A 292 25.74 -9.83 34.84
N VAL A 293 26.53 -8.78 34.52
CA VAL A 293 26.64 -8.29 33.15
C VAL A 293 27.62 -9.21 32.41
N LYS A 294 27.17 -9.80 31.30
CA LYS A 294 28.02 -10.62 30.45
C LYS A 294 28.92 -9.72 29.62
N LYS A 295 30.24 -9.91 29.73
CA LYS A 295 31.19 -9.20 28.88
C LYS A 295 31.02 -9.67 27.43
N VAL A 296 30.99 -8.74 26.49
CA VAL A 296 31.08 -9.02 25.04
C VAL A 296 32.27 -8.31 24.45
N SER A 297 32.91 -8.95 23.46
CA SER A 297 34.01 -8.39 22.69
C SER A 297 33.96 -8.92 21.25
N ASP A 298 34.81 -8.35 20.39
CA ASP A 298 35.04 -8.84 19.03
C ASP A 298 33.76 -8.89 18.18
N ILE A 299 32.86 -7.92 18.39
CA ILE A 299 31.60 -7.80 17.65
C ILE A 299 31.92 -7.37 16.21
N THR A 300 31.76 -8.31 15.29
CA THR A 300 31.88 -8.07 13.85
C THR A 300 30.47 -8.05 13.24
N ALA A 301 30.13 -6.98 12.54
CA ALA A 301 28.85 -6.87 11.84
C ALA A 301 28.74 -7.94 10.72
N PRO A 302 27.52 -8.40 10.38
CA PRO A 302 27.33 -9.16 9.16
C PRO A 302 27.75 -8.31 7.94
N VAL A 303 28.17 -8.98 6.88
CA VAL A 303 28.57 -8.33 5.63
C VAL A 303 27.59 -8.71 4.54
N ALA A 304 27.13 -7.74 3.76
CA ALA A 304 26.27 -7.98 2.60
C ALA A 304 26.93 -8.96 1.64
N VAL A 305 26.16 -9.90 1.09
CA VAL A 305 26.62 -10.68 -0.06
C VAL A 305 26.55 -9.76 -1.28
N GLU A 306 27.67 -9.62 -1.98
CA GLU A 306 27.79 -8.78 -3.18
C GLU A 306 27.39 -9.57 -4.43
N ASP A 307 27.10 -8.83 -5.52
CA ASP A 307 26.82 -9.39 -6.85
C ASP A 307 25.67 -10.41 -6.91
N LEU A 308 24.68 -10.28 -6.00
CA LEU A 308 23.46 -11.08 -6.07
C LEU A 308 22.63 -10.65 -7.28
N VAL A 309 22.26 -11.62 -8.11
CA VAL A 309 21.38 -11.44 -9.27
C VAL A 309 20.26 -12.46 -9.18
N TYR A 310 19.03 -12.07 -9.53
CA TYR A 310 17.91 -13.00 -9.59
C TYR A 310 18.21 -14.20 -10.51
N ASP A 311 18.04 -15.42 -10.00
CA ASP A 311 18.27 -16.66 -10.74
C ASP A 311 17.19 -17.74 -10.46
N GLU A 312 16.04 -17.32 -9.93
CA GLU A 312 14.92 -18.15 -9.48
C GLU A 312 15.16 -18.98 -8.21
N GLU A 313 16.33 -18.89 -7.57
CA GLU A 313 16.65 -19.57 -6.30
C GLU A 313 16.63 -18.59 -5.10
N GLU A 314 16.63 -19.13 -3.88
CA GLU A 314 16.75 -18.33 -2.66
C GLU A 314 18.22 -18.03 -2.30
N HIS A 315 18.55 -16.75 -2.16
CA HIS A 315 19.89 -16.29 -1.79
C HIS A 315 19.98 -15.83 -0.35
N GLU A 316 21.05 -16.24 0.35
CA GLU A 316 21.43 -15.64 1.62
C GLU A 316 21.90 -14.21 1.39
N LEU A 317 21.31 -13.27 2.10
CA LEU A 317 21.59 -11.84 1.90
C LEU A 317 22.88 -11.36 2.56
N ILE A 318 23.35 -12.07 3.59
CA ILE A 318 24.50 -11.67 4.39
C ILE A 318 25.38 -12.87 4.72
N THR A 319 26.67 -12.61 4.87
CA THR A 319 27.53 -13.48 5.67
C THR A 319 27.36 -13.15 7.15
N ALA A 320 27.27 -14.19 7.99
CA ALA A 320 27.01 -14.04 9.41
C ALA A 320 28.07 -13.15 10.09
N GLY A 321 27.60 -12.14 10.84
CA GLY A 321 28.43 -11.44 11.81
C GLY A 321 28.87 -12.38 12.94
N SER A 322 29.84 -11.93 13.73
CA SER A 322 30.38 -12.72 14.85
C SER A 322 30.44 -11.90 16.13
N VAL A 323 30.40 -12.58 17.26
CA VAL A 323 30.53 -12.00 18.59
C VAL A 323 31.06 -13.07 19.53
N LYS A 324 31.96 -12.70 20.42
CA LYS A 324 32.47 -13.63 21.43
C LYS A 324 31.50 -13.74 22.60
N ASP A 325 31.25 -14.98 23.06
CA ASP A 325 30.44 -15.31 24.24
C ASP A 325 28.96 -14.86 24.18
N ALA A 326 28.47 -14.52 22.99
CA ALA A 326 27.06 -14.25 22.69
C ALA A 326 26.69 -14.83 21.32
N LYS A 327 25.43 -14.67 20.93
CA LYS A 327 24.92 -15.08 19.61
C LYS A 327 24.31 -13.89 18.89
N MET A 328 24.48 -13.85 17.58
CA MET A 328 23.83 -12.87 16.70
C MET A 328 22.55 -13.47 16.13
N VAL A 329 21.51 -12.66 16.00
CA VAL A 329 20.23 -13.02 15.39
C VAL A 329 19.82 -11.98 14.35
N TYR A 330 19.05 -12.40 13.35
CA TYR A 330 18.76 -11.64 12.13
C TYR A 330 17.25 -11.60 11.80
N SER A 331 16.82 -10.57 11.08
CA SER A 331 15.43 -10.36 10.63
C SER A 331 15.38 -9.48 9.38
N LEU A 332 14.39 -9.67 8.51
CA LEU A 332 14.09 -8.75 7.39
C LEU A 332 13.28 -7.51 7.83
N SER A 333 12.92 -7.42 9.11
CA SER A 333 12.16 -6.30 9.69
C SER A 333 12.76 -5.85 11.02
N ALA A 334 12.92 -4.53 11.18
CA ALA A 334 13.45 -3.90 12.40
C ALA A 334 12.68 -4.29 13.67
N ASN A 335 11.38 -4.54 13.52
CA ASN A 335 10.47 -4.93 14.60
C ASN A 335 9.95 -6.37 14.45
N GLY A 336 10.56 -7.14 13.55
CA GLY A 336 10.19 -8.52 13.28
C GLY A 336 10.70 -9.51 14.33
N THR A 337 10.50 -10.79 14.02
CA THR A 337 11.08 -11.90 14.77
C THR A 337 12.52 -12.10 14.32
N TYR A 338 13.44 -12.17 15.29
CA TYR A 338 14.86 -12.40 15.01
C TYR A 338 15.23 -13.85 15.26
N THR A 339 15.99 -14.46 14.35
CA THR A 339 16.41 -15.86 14.43
C THR A 339 17.91 -16.01 14.16
N GLU A 340 18.52 -17.14 14.51
CA GLU A 340 19.92 -17.42 14.15
C GLU A 340 20.09 -17.73 12.65
N GLU A 341 19.00 -18.01 11.93
CA GLU A 341 19.03 -18.32 10.50
C GLU A 341 19.31 -17.05 9.67
N LEU A 342 20.17 -17.20 8.65
CA LEU A 342 20.49 -16.12 7.74
C LEU A 342 19.29 -15.81 6.84
N PRO A 343 18.85 -14.54 6.74
CA PRO A 343 17.71 -14.19 5.92
C PRO A 343 17.96 -14.50 4.44
N LYS A 344 16.97 -15.13 3.82
CA LYS A 344 16.96 -15.48 2.41
C LYS A 344 15.83 -14.78 1.67
N VAL A 345 16.08 -14.42 0.43
CA VAL A 345 15.06 -13.91 -0.49
C VAL A 345 15.32 -14.46 -1.89
N LYS A 346 14.25 -14.57 -2.67
CA LYS A 346 14.31 -14.97 -4.07
C LYS A 346 14.27 -13.77 -5.02
N GLU A 347 13.40 -12.80 -4.74
CA GLU A 347 13.08 -11.71 -5.66
C GLU A 347 14.19 -10.64 -5.70
N ALA A 348 14.37 -9.98 -6.86
CA ALA A 348 15.24 -8.82 -6.96
C ALA A 348 14.70 -7.64 -6.14
N GLY A 349 15.59 -6.82 -5.59
CA GLY A 349 15.20 -5.66 -4.79
C GLY A 349 16.26 -5.21 -3.79
N GLU A 350 15.95 -4.11 -3.09
CA GLU A 350 16.75 -3.61 -1.97
C GLU A 350 16.18 -4.12 -0.64
N TYR A 351 17.03 -4.76 0.16
CA TYR A 351 16.67 -5.35 1.44
C TYR A 351 17.48 -4.73 2.57
N ASN A 352 16.85 -4.59 3.74
CA ASN A 352 17.54 -4.27 4.99
C ASN A 352 17.53 -5.52 5.87
N VAL A 353 18.70 -6.12 6.06
CA VAL A 353 18.88 -7.21 7.03
C VAL A 353 19.21 -6.60 8.38
N TRP A 354 18.30 -6.73 9.32
CA TRP A 354 18.47 -6.27 10.68
C TRP A 354 19.13 -7.35 11.53
N TYR A 355 20.05 -6.94 12.41
CA TYR A 355 20.79 -7.84 13.29
C TYR A 355 20.95 -7.26 14.69
N LYS A 356 20.98 -8.14 15.70
CA LYS A 356 21.25 -7.82 17.11
C LYS A 356 21.77 -9.05 17.85
N LEU A 357 22.20 -8.92 19.10
CA LEU A 357 22.48 -10.11 19.91
C LEU A 357 21.18 -10.76 20.39
N GLU A 358 21.22 -12.08 20.57
CA GLU A 358 20.10 -12.87 21.08
C GLU A 358 19.64 -12.37 22.46
N GLY A 359 18.32 -12.40 22.71
CA GLY A 359 17.73 -11.96 23.97
C GLY A 359 17.58 -10.45 24.15
N MET A 360 18.28 -9.62 23.36
CA MET A 360 18.20 -8.16 23.47
C MET A 360 16.96 -7.54 22.81
N GLY A 361 16.59 -6.33 23.22
CA GLY A 361 15.50 -5.55 22.63
C GLY A 361 15.72 -5.12 21.18
N ASN A 362 14.64 -4.95 20.42
CA ASN A 362 14.71 -4.55 19.01
C ASN A 362 15.31 -3.14 18.79
N CYS A 363 15.21 -2.22 19.76
CA CYS A 363 15.87 -0.91 19.66
C CYS A 363 17.40 -0.99 19.54
N THR A 364 18.00 -2.12 19.85
CA THR A 364 19.46 -2.35 19.74
C THR A 364 19.87 -2.87 18.36
N ALA A 365 18.90 -3.18 17.50
CA ALA A 365 19.16 -3.72 16.18
C ALA A 365 19.83 -2.69 15.27
N LYS A 366 20.82 -3.16 14.52
CA LYS A 366 21.49 -2.45 13.44
C LYS A 366 21.07 -3.10 12.12
N SER A 367 21.30 -2.46 10.98
CA SER A 367 20.93 -3.01 9.67
C SER A 367 22.09 -2.97 8.67
N VAL A 368 22.10 -3.95 7.78
CA VAL A 368 22.94 -3.98 6.58
C VAL A 368 22.03 -3.93 5.36
N LYS A 369 22.34 -3.04 4.43
CA LYS A 369 21.63 -2.95 3.15
C LYS A 369 22.22 -3.95 2.17
N VAL A 370 21.37 -4.69 1.48
CA VAL A 370 21.76 -5.70 0.48
C VAL A 370 20.89 -5.50 -0.74
N THR A 371 21.48 -5.59 -1.93
CA THR A 371 20.76 -5.48 -3.20
C THR A 371 20.84 -6.81 -3.93
N VAL A 372 19.69 -7.30 -4.38
CA VAL A 372 19.60 -8.37 -5.38
C VAL A 372 19.26 -7.69 -6.70
N GLU A 373 20.20 -7.68 -7.63
CA GLU A 373 20.04 -7.07 -8.94
C GLU A 373 19.07 -7.88 -9.80
N ARG A 374 18.39 -7.19 -10.71
CA ARG A 374 17.54 -7.82 -11.71
C ARG A 374 18.39 -8.61 -12.71
N ALA A 375 17.90 -9.76 -13.13
CA ALA A 375 18.52 -10.58 -14.16
C ALA A 375 18.44 -9.91 -15.54
N ASP A 376 19.48 -10.09 -16.34
CA ASP A 376 19.43 -9.72 -17.75
C ASP A 376 18.55 -10.71 -18.53
N ILE A 377 17.95 -10.23 -19.62
CA ILE A 377 17.25 -11.07 -20.59
C ILE A 377 17.90 -10.92 -21.97
N GLU A 378 17.86 -11.98 -22.76
CA GLU A 378 18.37 -12.01 -24.14
C GLU A 378 17.22 -12.34 -25.09
N PRO A 379 16.28 -11.38 -25.32
CA PRO A 379 15.16 -11.63 -26.21
C PRO A 379 15.60 -11.66 -27.66
N THR A 380 14.83 -12.37 -28.48
CA THR A 380 14.92 -12.30 -29.94
C THR A 380 13.56 -11.91 -30.49
N VAL A 381 13.56 -11.18 -31.60
CA VAL A 381 12.33 -10.88 -32.35
C VAL A 381 12.48 -11.45 -33.75
N SER A 382 11.38 -11.91 -34.32
CA SER A 382 11.31 -12.33 -35.72
C SER A 382 10.00 -11.87 -36.32
N VAL A 383 10.03 -11.54 -37.61
CA VAL A 383 8.85 -11.20 -38.40
C VAL A 383 9.08 -11.73 -39.81
N ALA A 384 8.09 -12.42 -40.37
CA ALA A 384 8.21 -12.99 -41.71
C ALA A 384 8.07 -11.88 -42.76
N ASN A 385 8.77 -12.00 -43.90
CA ASN A 385 8.51 -11.14 -45.06
C ASN A 385 7.04 -11.29 -45.49
N TRP A 386 6.45 -10.22 -46.03
CA TRP A 386 5.11 -10.25 -46.62
C TRP A 386 5.08 -9.52 -47.96
N ALA A 387 4.06 -9.80 -48.77
CA ALA A 387 3.90 -9.16 -50.06
C ALA A 387 3.17 -7.83 -49.94
N PHE A 388 3.50 -6.89 -50.82
CA PHE A 388 2.79 -5.62 -50.93
C PHE A 388 1.30 -5.88 -51.22
N GLY A 389 0.44 -5.35 -50.35
CA GLY A 389 -1.01 -5.52 -50.41
C GLY A 389 -1.57 -6.65 -49.53
N ASP A 390 -0.74 -7.54 -48.98
CA ASP A 390 -1.17 -8.57 -48.03
C ASP A 390 -1.29 -8.01 -46.59
N GLU A 391 -1.98 -8.73 -45.70
CA GLU A 391 -2.01 -8.41 -44.27
C GLU A 391 -0.58 -8.49 -43.68
N PRO A 392 -0.14 -7.51 -42.86
CA PRO A 392 1.21 -7.52 -42.29
C PRO A 392 1.47 -8.74 -41.41
N SER A 393 2.68 -9.29 -41.52
CA SER A 393 3.13 -10.37 -40.64
C SER A 393 3.20 -9.90 -39.18
N VAL A 394 2.72 -10.75 -38.26
CA VAL A 394 2.77 -10.47 -36.81
C VAL A 394 4.17 -10.77 -36.27
N PRO A 395 4.86 -9.80 -35.63
CA PRO A 395 6.12 -10.07 -34.95
C PRO A 395 5.98 -11.09 -33.82
N VAL A 396 6.97 -11.96 -33.67
CA VAL A 396 7.08 -12.95 -32.60
C VAL A 396 8.32 -12.66 -31.79
N VAL A 397 8.16 -12.47 -30.49
CA VAL A 397 9.26 -12.30 -29.52
C VAL A 397 9.44 -13.58 -28.72
N ASP A 398 10.67 -14.06 -28.67
CA ASP A 398 11.10 -15.16 -27.80
C ASP A 398 12.11 -14.65 -26.77
N GLY A 399 12.29 -15.37 -25.66
CA GLY A 399 13.23 -14.98 -24.60
C GLY A 399 12.76 -13.84 -23.69
N ASN A 400 11.50 -13.40 -23.77
CA ASN A 400 10.88 -12.43 -22.84
C ASN A 400 10.61 -13.07 -21.46
N LYS A 401 11.68 -13.36 -20.72
CA LYS A 401 11.58 -13.85 -19.34
C LYS A 401 11.02 -12.75 -18.44
N GLY A 402 10.02 -13.10 -17.63
CA GLY A 402 9.32 -12.14 -16.75
C GLY A 402 8.08 -11.49 -17.36
N GLU A 403 7.75 -11.78 -18.62
CA GLU A 403 6.55 -11.28 -19.31
C GLU A 403 6.46 -9.74 -19.31
N GLY A 404 7.58 -9.08 -19.58
CA GLY A 404 7.62 -7.63 -19.73
C GLY A 404 6.74 -7.17 -20.89
N GLU A 405 6.11 -6.00 -20.76
CA GLU A 405 5.33 -5.38 -21.83
C GLU A 405 6.23 -5.14 -23.06
N VAL A 406 5.75 -5.51 -24.25
CA VAL A 406 6.52 -5.43 -25.50
C VAL A 406 5.94 -4.36 -26.41
N THR A 407 6.79 -3.45 -26.88
CA THR A 407 6.44 -2.44 -27.89
C THR A 407 7.25 -2.65 -29.15
N PHE A 408 6.63 -2.45 -30.32
CA PHE A 408 7.26 -2.62 -31.63
C PHE A 408 7.38 -1.30 -32.37
N GLU A 409 8.56 -1.05 -32.94
CA GLU A 409 8.82 0.10 -33.81
C GLU A 409 9.57 -0.34 -35.07
N TYR A 410 9.39 0.39 -36.16
CA TYR A 410 9.91 0.07 -37.48
C TYR A 410 10.65 1.27 -38.06
N LYS A 411 11.72 0.99 -38.81
CA LYS A 411 12.40 1.98 -39.67
C LYS A 411 12.86 1.32 -40.97
N PRO A 412 13.08 2.09 -42.05
CA PRO A 412 13.79 1.59 -43.22
C PRO A 412 15.15 1.02 -42.81
N LYS A 413 15.58 -0.06 -43.46
CA LYS A 413 16.88 -0.68 -43.18
C LYS A 413 18.00 0.33 -43.40
N ASP A 414 18.99 0.31 -42.50
CA ASP A 414 20.13 1.24 -42.46
C ASP A 414 19.81 2.72 -42.18
N ALA A 415 18.54 3.07 -41.86
CA ALA A 415 18.18 4.42 -41.42
C ALA A 415 18.67 4.73 -39.99
N GLU A 416 18.69 6.00 -39.59
CA GLU A 416 19.11 6.42 -38.24
C GLU A 416 18.09 5.98 -37.17
N ASP A 417 18.53 5.73 -35.93
CA ASP A 417 17.64 5.28 -34.84
C ASP A 417 16.56 6.31 -34.45
N SER A 418 16.74 7.58 -34.80
CA SER A 418 15.69 8.60 -34.62
C SER A 418 14.49 8.42 -35.56
N GLU A 419 14.59 7.54 -36.56
CA GLU A 419 13.55 7.31 -37.57
C GLU A 419 12.60 6.16 -37.23
N TYR A 420 12.80 5.48 -36.10
CA TYR A 420 11.85 4.48 -35.62
C TYR A 420 10.45 5.09 -35.40
N THR A 421 9.42 4.35 -35.82
CA THR A 421 8.02 4.73 -35.66
C THR A 421 7.18 3.51 -35.27
N ASP A 422 6.04 3.73 -34.60
CA ASP A 422 5.05 2.69 -34.29
C ASP A 422 4.21 2.24 -35.49
N LYS A 423 4.43 2.82 -36.68
CA LYS A 423 3.71 2.52 -37.91
C LYS A 423 4.35 1.38 -38.67
N VAL A 424 3.54 0.36 -38.95
CA VAL A 424 3.94 -0.77 -39.81
C VAL A 424 4.20 -0.25 -41.24
N PRO A 425 5.33 -0.63 -41.87
CA PRO A 425 5.64 -0.22 -43.23
C PRO A 425 4.62 -0.66 -44.27
N THR A 426 4.32 0.22 -45.23
CA THR A 426 3.37 -0.02 -46.32
C THR A 426 3.99 0.13 -47.71
N GLU A 427 5.28 0.46 -47.82
CA GLU A 427 5.99 0.64 -49.09
C GLU A 427 6.96 -0.53 -49.31
N VAL A 428 7.14 -0.96 -50.57
CA VAL A 428 8.10 -2.03 -50.91
C VAL A 428 9.52 -1.61 -50.50
N GLY A 429 10.22 -2.47 -49.77
CA GLY A 429 11.56 -2.18 -49.29
C GLY A 429 12.03 -3.11 -48.17
N ASP A 430 13.27 -2.88 -47.72
CA ASP A 430 13.87 -3.57 -46.58
C ASP A 430 13.72 -2.71 -45.32
N TYR A 431 13.36 -3.33 -44.20
CA TYR A 431 13.07 -2.67 -42.93
C TYR A 431 13.73 -3.38 -41.75
N THR A 432 13.98 -2.62 -40.69
CA THR A 432 14.41 -3.13 -39.38
C THR A 432 13.31 -2.88 -38.35
N LEU A 433 12.88 -3.94 -37.69
CA LEU A 433 11.97 -3.97 -36.55
C LEU A 433 12.77 -3.94 -35.25
N ARG A 434 12.38 -3.06 -34.31
CA ARG A 434 12.81 -3.07 -32.91
C ARG A 434 11.66 -3.50 -32.01
N ALA A 435 11.92 -4.53 -31.19
CA ALA A 435 11.08 -4.89 -30.06
C ALA A 435 11.74 -4.40 -28.77
N THR A 436 11.06 -3.54 -28.01
CA THR A 436 11.51 -3.07 -26.70
C THR A 436 10.68 -3.75 -25.61
N ILE A 437 11.34 -4.47 -24.71
CA ILE A 437 10.74 -5.19 -23.59
C ILE A 437 10.92 -4.34 -22.32
N ALA A 438 9.83 -4.02 -21.64
CA ALA A 438 9.85 -3.27 -20.39
C ALA A 438 10.46 -4.07 -19.22
N GLU A 439 11.12 -3.38 -18.29
CA GLU A 439 11.62 -4.01 -17.05
C GLU A 439 10.49 -4.53 -16.15
N THR A 440 10.77 -5.58 -15.39
CA THR A 440 9.82 -6.21 -14.45
C THR A 440 10.41 -6.27 -13.04
N GLN A 441 9.75 -6.95 -12.09
CA GLN A 441 10.26 -7.10 -10.72
C GLN A 441 11.67 -7.69 -10.70
N ASN A 442 11.89 -8.75 -11.49
CA ASN A 442 13.09 -9.58 -11.42
C ASN A 442 14.00 -9.50 -12.65
N PHE A 443 13.52 -8.94 -13.76
CA PHE A 443 14.25 -8.90 -15.02
C PHE A 443 14.43 -7.45 -15.50
N LYS A 444 15.61 -7.13 -16.03
CA LYS A 444 15.85 -5.85 -16.70
C LYS A 444 15.10 -5.81 -18.03
N GLY A 445 14.82 -4.60 -18.52
CA GLY A 445 14.34 -4.42 -19.89
C GLY A 445 15.46 -4.73 -20.90
N ALA A 446 15.06 -5.02 -22.13
CA ALA A 446 15.99 -5.30 -23.22
C ALA A 446 15.36 -4.92 -24.57
N GLU A 447 16.19 -4.93 -25.61
CA GLU A 447 15.76 -4.69 -26.97
C GLU A 447 16.22 -5.83 -27.88
N ALA A 448 15.40 -6.17 -28.87
CA ALA A 448 15.73 -7.13 -29.91
C ALA A 448 15.43 -6.51 -31.28
N LEU A 449 16.27 -6.83 -32.27
CA LEU A 449 16.16 -6.33 -33.63
C LEU A 449 15.94 -7.48 -34.63
N ALA A 450 15.14 -7.25 -35.66
CA ALA A 450 14.99 -8.15 -36.81
C ALA A 450 14.85 -7.37 -38.11
N ASP A 451 15.46 -7.89 -39.17
CA ASP A 451 15.27 -7.36 -40.51
C ASP A 451 14.22 -8.18 -41.26
N PHE A 452 13.43 -7.51 -42.10
CA PHE A 452 12.47 -8.14 -43.01
C PHE A 452 12.28 -7.30 -44.27
N SER A 453 11.66 -7.90 -45.29
CA SER A 453 11.38 -7.25 -46.58
C SER A 453 9.88 -7.26 -46.88
N LEU A 454 9.40 -6.14 -47.41
CA LEU A 454 8.09 -6.02 -48.05
C LEU A 454 8.28 -6.14 -49.56
N GLU A 455 7.86 -7.27 -50.16
CA GLU A 455 8.21 -7.67 -51.53
C GLU A 455 7.03 -7.59 -52.51
N ILE A 456 7.30 -7.50 -53.82
CA ILE A 456 6.27 -7.61 -54.86
C ILE A 456 6.03 -9.10 -55.18
N LYS A 457 4.77 -9.52 -55.21
CA LYS A 457 4.38 -10.86 -55.68
C LYS A 457 4.07 -10.84 -57.17
N TYR A 458 4.71 -11.72 -57.93
CA TYR A 458 4.54 -11.81 -59.40
C TYR A 458 3.71 -13.02 -59.81
N THR A 459 2.73 -12.84 -60.68
CA THR A 459 1.85 -13.90 -61.21
C THR A 459 2.04 -14.04 -62.72
N TRP A 460 2.47 -15.22 -63.20
CA TRP A 460 2.79 -15.46 -64.62
C TRP A 460 1.55 -15.70 -65.50
N HIS A 461 1.62 -15.21 -66.73
CA HIS A 461 0.70 -15.47 -67.84
C HIS A 461 1.45 -16.07 -69.04
N ASP A 462 0.98 -17.23 -69.52
CA ASP A 462 1.59 -17.93 -70.66
C ASP A 462 1.42 -17.19 -72.00
N ALA A 463 2.35 -17.42 -72.93
CA ALA A 463 2.27 -16.92 -74.29
C ALA A 463 1.23 -17.70 -75.12
N ALA A 464 0.45 -17.01 -75.96
CA ALA A 464 -0.51 -17.59 -76.89
C ALA A 464 -0.28 -17.10 -78.32
N GLU A 465 -0.44 -17.98 -79.33
CA GLU A 465 -0.34 -17.59 -80.74
C GLU A 465 -1.62 -16.92 -81.25
N ALA A 466 -1.48 -15.98 -82.20
CA ALA A 466 -2.60 -15.30 -82.84
C ALA A 466 -3.22 -16.17 -83.95
N ASP A 467 -4.53 -16.10 -84.16
CA ASP A 467 -5.26 -16.83 -85.21
C ASP A 467 -5.97 -15.88 -86.21
N CYS A 468 -7.01 -16.34 -86.93
CA CYS A 468 -7.73 -15.49 -87.89
C CYS A 468 -8.67 -14.47 -87.22
N GLU A 469 -8.90 -14.57 -85.89
CA GLU A 469 -9.91 -13.82 -85.14
C GLU A 469 -9.39 -13.20 -83.81
N ASN A 470 -8.40 -13.81 -83.13
CA ASN A 470 -7.90 -13.37 -81.81
C ASN A 470 -6.41 -12.99 -81.83
N ASP A 471 -6.08 -11.87 -81.19
CA ASP A 471 -4.69 -11.50 -80.88
C ASP A 471 -4.07 -12.55 -79.93
N GLY A 472 -2.85 -12.99 -80.23
CA GLY A 472 -2.00 -13.72 -79.31
C GLY A 472 -1.28 -12.79 -78.31
N ASN A 473 -0.43 -13.36 -77.46
CA ASN A 473 0.44 -12.61 -76.57
C ASN A 473 1.80 -13.30 -76.34
N THR A 474 2.83 -12.51 -76.05
CA THR A 474 4.02 -12.98 -75.36
C THR A 474 3.72 -13.18 -73.87
N GLY A 475 4.47 -14.03 -73.19
CA GLY A 475 4.24 -14.28 -71.76
C GLY A 475 4.73 -13.12 -70.88
N TYR A 476 4.00 -12.80 -69.81
CA TYR A 476 4.24 -11.65 -68.92
C TYR A 476 3.82 -11.96 -67.48
N TYR A 477 4.16 -11.11 -66.51
CA TYR A 477 3.79 -11.22 -65.09
C TYR A 477 2.95 -10.02 -64.62
N ASP A 478 1.95 -10.24 -63.77
CA ASP A 478 1.29 -9.21 -62.96
C ASP A 478 1.97 -9.09 -61.59
N GLY A 479 2.39 -7.88 -61.21
CA GLY A 479 2.89 -7.55 -59.87
C GLY A 479 1.76 -7.17 -58.91
N SER A 480 1.89 -7.51 -57.62
CA SER A 480 0.94 -7.13 -56.57
C SER A 480 0.84 -5.61 -56.32
N ASP A 481 1.77 -4.84 -56.88
CA ASP A 481 1.75 -3.38 -56.94
C ASP A 481 0.91 -2.82 -58.10
N GLY A 482 0.28 -3.70 -58.90
CA GLY A 482 -0.61 -3.34 -60.00
C GLY A 482 0.09 -3.06 -61.33
N LYS A 483 1.36 -3.43 -61.45
CA LYS A 483 2.18 -3.24 -62.66
C LYS A 483 2.46 -4.55 -63.39
N PHE A 484 2.99 -4.46 -64.62
CA PHE A 484 3.29 -5.61 -65.46
C PHE A 484 4.81 -5.79 -65.63
N TYR A 485 5.27 -7.03 -65.75
CA TYR A 485 6.69 -7.35 -65.82
C TYR A 485 7.00 -8.46 -66.82
N VAL A 486 8.23 -8.49 -67.33
CA VAL A 486 8.84 -9.70 -67.92
C VAL A 486 10.07 -10.10 -67.12
N PHE A 487 10.41 -11.38 -67.13
CA PHE A 487 11.65 -11.85 -66.53
C PHE A 487 12.75 -11.89 -67.60
N ALA A 488 13.69 -10.94 -67.54
CA ALA A 488 14.77 -10.79 -68.51
C ALA A 488 16.08 -10.43 -67.78
N ASP A 489 17.21 -10.97 -68.28
CA ASP A 489 18.55 -10.77 -67.71
C ASP A 489 18.67 -11.12 -66.21
N GLY A 490 17.85 -12.07 -65.75
CA GLY A 490 17.88 -12.56 -64.37
C GLY A 490 17.10 -11.72 -63.34
N ALA A 491 16.32 -10.72 -63.78
CA ALA A 491 15.47 -9.90 -62.91
C ALA A 491 14.09 -9.62 -63.54
N TYR A 492 13.12 -9.23 -62.71
CA TYR A 492 11.83 -8.72 -63.19
C TYR A 492 12.01 -7.28 -63.68
N GLN A 493 11.64 -7.03 -64.93
CA GLN A 493 11.70 -5.71 -65.56
C GLN A 493 10.27 -5.23 -65.84
N GLU A 494 9.93 -4.04 -65.34
CA GLU A 494 8.62 -3.42 -65.57
C GLU A 494 8.41 -3.17 -67.07
N ILE A 495 7.22 -3.53 -67.59
CA ILE A 495 6.81 -3.32 -68.98
C ILE A 495 5.56 -2.45 -69.04
N GLU A 496 5.41 -1.72 -70.15
CA GLU A 496 4.19 -0.97 -70.40
C GLU A 496 3.00 -1.91 -70.65
N LYS A 497 1.83 -1.50 -70.17
CA LYS A 497 0.57 -2.21 -70.36
C LYS A 497 0.32 -2.47 -71.86
N ASP A 498 -0.12 -3.69 -72.20
CA ASP A 498 -0.45 -4.18 -73.54
C ASP A 498 0.74 -4.38 -74.51
N SER A 499 1.99 -4.16 -74.07
CA SER A 499 3.19 -4.36 -74.90
C SER A 499 3.44 -5.82 -75.32
N TRP A 500 2.74 -6.77 -74.69
CA TRP A 500 2.84 -8.21 -74.95
C TRP A 500 1.93 -8.73 -76.07
N LYS A 501 1.03 -7.94 -76.66
CA LYS A 501 0.03 -8.44 -77.65
C LYS A 501 0.60 -8.69 -79.06
N VAL A 502 0.06 -9.69 -79.78
CA VAL A 502 0.41 -10.09 -81.17
C VAL A 502 -0.85 -10.20 -82.07
N PRO A 503 -0.98 -9.55 -83.25
CA PRO A 503 -2.28 -9.44 -83.97
C PRO A 503 -2.66 -10.56 -84.99
N ALA A 504 -3.97 -10.68 -85.36
CA ALA A 504 -4.66 -11.72 -86.19
C ALA A 504 -4.78 -11.49 -87.76
N THR A 505 -5.37 -12.44 -88.55
CA THR A 505 -5.22 -12.58 -90.06
C THR A 505 -6.40 -12.38 -91.13
N GLY A 506 -7.77 -12.38 -90.91
CA GLY A 506 -8.88 -11.72 -91.74
C GLY A 506 -9.87 -12.44 -92.78
N HIS A 507 -11.10 -11.87 -93.14
CA HIS A 507 -12.33 -12.49 -93.85
C HIS A 507 -13.33 -11.65 -94.82
N THR A 508 -14.51 -12.18 -95.38
CA THR A 508 -15.54 -11.56 -96.36
C THR A 508 -17.11 -11.73 -96.07
N TYR A 509 -18.02 -10.70 -96.18
CA TYR A 509 -19.43 -10.73 -95.62
C TYR A 509 -20.61 -9.83 -96.22
N GLY A 510 -21.91 -10.02 -95.80
CA GLY A 510 -23.18 -9.29 -96.18
C GLY A 510 -24.11 -8.74 -95.03
N GLU A 511 -25.24 -8.02 -95.30
CA GLU A 511 -26.04 -7.13 -94.36
C GLU A 511 -26.27 -7.59 -92.89
N PRO A 512 -26.21 -6.70 -91.87
CA PRO A 512 -26.06 -7.13 -90.47
C PRO A 512 -27.33 -7.22 -89.62
N GLU A 513 -27.33 -8.15 -88.65
CA GLU A 513 -28.23 -8.14 -87.49
C GLU A 513 -27.58 -7.44 -86.29
N TRP A 514 -28.36 -6.66 -85.54
CA TRP A 514 -27.87 -5.83 -84.44
C TRP A 514 -28.15 -6.44 -83.07
N ASN A 515 -27.09 -6.85 -82.39
CA ASN A 515 -27.16 -7.33 -81.01
C ASN A 515 -26.43 -6.34 -80.09
N PHE A 516 -27.21 -5.63 -79.28
CA PHE A 516 -26.68 -4.80 -78.21
C PHE A 516 -26.39 -5.67 -77.00
N THR A 517 -25.22 -5.52 -76.41
CA THR A 517 -24.94 -6.14 -75.11
C THR A 517 -25.78 -5.48 -74.03
N ASP A 518 -26.14 -6.22 -72.98
CA ASP A 518 -27.02 -5.74 -71.90
C ASP A 518 -26.43 -4.55 -71.11
N ASP A 519 -25.12 -4.26 -71.27
CA ASP A 519 -24.41 -3.11 -70.70
C ASP A 519 -24.39 -1.87 -71.61
N PHE A 520 -24.94 -1.98 -72.83
CA PHE A 520 -25.09 -0.90 -73.82
C PHE A 520 -23.77 -0.26 -74.30
N ARG A 521 -22.60 -0.78 -73.93
CA ARG A 521 -21.30 -0.19 -74.34
C ARG A 521 -20.76 -0.78 -75.63
N ASN A 522 -21.34 -1.88 -76.06
CA ASN A 522 -20.98 -2.58 -77.27
C ASN A 522 -22.26 -2.98 -78.00
N ALA A 523 -22.20 -2.87 -79.32
CA ALA A 523 -23.25 -3.34 -80.19
C ALA A 523 -22.51 -3.98 -81.34
N VAL A 524 -22.96 -5.17 -81.67
CA VAL A 524 -22.35 -5.93 -82.74
C VAL A 524 -23.35 -5.94 -83.87
N ALA A 525 -22.92 -5.41 -85.00
CA ALA A 525 -23.52 -5.66 -86.28
C ALA A 525 -22.90 -6.97 -86.79
N SER A 526 -23.64 -8.07 -86.71
CA SER A 526 -23.16 -9.39 -87.10
C SER A 526 -23.37 -9.59 -88.60
N PHE A 527 -22.27 -9.63 -89.35
CA PHE A 527 -22.22 -9.97 -90.77
C PHE A 527 -21.76 -11.42 -90.87
N LYS A 528 -22.53 -12.31 -91.50
CA LYS A 528 -22.16 -13.73 -91.61
C LYS A 528 -21.36 -14.00 -92.89
N CYS A 529 -20.23 -14.72 -92.78
CA CYS A 529 -19.37 -15.05 -93.92
C CYS A 529 -20.14 -16.01 -94.82
N GLU A 530 -20.02 -15.83 -96.13
CA GLU A 530 -20.69 -16.74 -97.08
C GLU A 530 -19.94 -18.07 -97.26
N ASP A 531 -18.64 -18.13 -96.90
CA ASP A 531 -17.72 -19.24 -97.23
C ASP A 531 -17.22 -20.09 -96.03
N CYS A 532 -17.45 -19.66 -94.79
CA CYS A 532 -17.18 -20.46 -93.58
C CYS A 532 -18.17 -20.09 -92.47
N ASP A 533 -18.19 -20.86 -91.36
CA ASP A 533 -19.09 -20.57 -90.22
C ASP A 533 -18.70 -19.29 -89.44
N HIS A 534 -17.69 -18.57 -89.92
CA HIS A 534 -17.22 -17.33 -89.35
C HIS A 534 -18.25 -16.21 -89.52
N VAL A 535 -18.44 -15.46 -88.45
CA VAL A 535 -19.35 -14.32 -88.40
C VAL A 535 -18.50 -13.11 -88.05
N GLU A 536 -18.34 -12.15 -88.98
CA GLU A 536 -17.73 -10.87 -88.66
C GLU A 536 -18.73 -10.07 -87.86
N ASN A 537 -18.48 -10.13 -86.57
CA ASN A 537 -19.10 -9.29 -85.61
C ASN A 537 -18.40 -7.94 -85.70
N ILE A 538 -18.91 -7.07 -86.58
CA ILE A 538 -18.43 -5.71 -86.66
C ILE A 538 -18.99 -5.00 -85.46
N LYS A 539 -18.12 -4.93 -84.46
CA LYS A 539 -18.31 -4.09 -83.30
C LYS A 539 -18.55 -2.69 -83.83
N ALA A 540 -19.79 -2.26 -83.71
CA ALA A 540 -20.13 -0.91 -84.01
C ALA A 540 -19.32 0.01 -83.10
N ILE A 541 -18.92 1.14 -83.66
CA ILE A 541 -18.47 2.30 -82.90
C ILE A 541 -19.68 2.74 -82.08
N VAL A 542 -19.76 2.20 -80.88
CA VAL A 542 -20.74 2.58 -79.90
C VAL A 542 -20.20 3.83 -79.24
N THR A 543 -20.79 4.97 -79.61
CA THR A 543 -20.57 6.20 -78.88
C THR A 543 -21.48 6.13 -77.67
N SER A 544 -20.94 5.57 -76.58
CA SER A 544 -21.60 5.52 -75.30
C SER A 544 -21.22 6.77 -74.51
N LYS A 545 -22.18 7.62 -74.17
CA LYS A 545 -21.95 8.63 -73.14
C LYS A 545 -22.29 8.00 -71.81
N ILE A 546 -21.26 7.55 -71.13
CA ILE A 546 -21.33 6.89 -69.82
C ILE A 546 -20.94 7.93 -68.78
N MET A 547 -21.84 8.18 -67.84
CA MET A 547 -21.45 8.68 -66.52
C MET A 547 -21.41 7.47 -65.60
N ASP A 548 -20.24 7.17 -65.03
CA ASP A 548 -20.09 6.04 -64.12
C ASP A 548 -20.92 6.24 -62.86
N ALA A 549 -21.58 5.16 -62.43
CA ALA A 549 -22.34 5.16 -61.19
C ALA A 549 -21.36 5.18 -60.00
N THR A 550 -21.63 6.03 -59.01
CA THR A 550 -20.83 6.07 -57.77
C THR A 550 -21.51 5.22 -56.69
N CYS A 551 -20.97 5.22 -55.46
CA CYS A 551 -21.62 4.56 -54.33
C CYS A 551 -23.06 5.11 -54.07
N THR A 552 -23.39 6.35 -54.51
CA THR A 552 -24.64 7.06 -54.16
C THR A 552 -25.41 7.71 -55.32
N GLU A 553 -24.82 7.88 -56.52
CA GLU A 553 -25.51 8.43 -57.69
C GLU A 553 -25.61 7.39 -58.81
N ASP A 554 -26.82 7.22 -59.36
CA ASP A 554 -27.05 6.39 -60.54
C ASP A 554 -26.24 6.93 -61.73
N GLY A 555 -25.50 6.05 -62.38
CA GLY A 555 -24.87 6.34 -63.66
C GLY A 555 -25.91 6.32 -64.78
N LYS A 556 -25.68 7.06 -65.86
CA LYS A 556 -26.50 6.96 -67.07
C LYS A 556 -25.63 6.54 -68.24
N ALA A 557 -26.08 5.54 -69.00
CA ALA A 557 -25.46 5.11 -70.23
C ALA A 557 -26.44 5.30 -71.40
N VAL A 558 -26.13 6.24 -72.29
CA VAL A 558 -26.82 6.41 -73.58
C VAL A 558 -25.89 5.91 -74.67
N CYS A 559 -26.33 4.96 -75.48
CA CYS A 559 -25.49 4.35 -76.51
C CYS A 559 -26.06 4.54 -77.91
N THR A 560 -25.24 5.07 -78.81
CA THR A 560 -25.52 5.08 -80.25
C THR A 560 -24.44 4.29 -80.95
N ALA A 561 -24.83 3.21 -81.63
CA ALA A 561 -23.95 2.27 -82.28
C ALA A 561 -23.88 2.54 -83.78
N ILE A 562 -22.68 2.70 -84.32
CA ILE A 562 -22.41 2.91 -85.74
C ILE A 562 -21.41 1.86 -86.24
N ALA A 563 -21.83 0.92 -87.08
CA ALA A 563 -20.96 -0.07 -87.69
C ALA A 563 -20.67 0.32 -89.13
N GLU A 564 -19.39 0.50 -89.47
CA GLU A 564 -18.96 0.58 -90.86
C GLU A 564 -18.32 -0.73 -91.26
N PHE A 565 -18.82 -1.33 -92.33
CA PHE A 565 -18.31 -2.61 -92.81
C PHE A 565 -18.27 -2.63 -94.34
N ASN A 566 -17.11 -2.99 -94.91
CA ASN A 566 -16.81 -2.95 -96.36
C ASN A 566 -17.15 -1.60 -97.04
N GLY A 567 -16.92 -0.47 -96.36
CA GLY A 567 -17.10 0.88 -96.89
C GLY A 567 -18.54 1.43 -96.89
N LYS A 568 -19.46 0.78 -96.15
CA LYS A 568 -20.86 1.22 -95.95
C LYS A 568 -21.17 1.31 -94.46
N VAL A 569 -21.87 2.38 -94.05
CA VAL A 569 -22.15 2.73 -92.64
C VAL A 569 -23.59 2.40 -92.24
N TYR A 570 -23.77 1.81 -91.06
CA TYR A 570 -25.06 1.38 -90.47
C TYR A 570 -25.17 1.88 -89.01
N THR A 571 -26.34 2.34 -88.54
CA THR A 571 -26.50 3.03 -87.23
C THR A 571 -27.78 2.64 -86.46
N GLU A 572 -27.72 2.52 -85.12
CA GLU A 572 -28.86 2.20 -84.20
C GLU A 572 -28.64 2.79 -82.76
N THR A 573 -29.69 3.19 -82.00
CA THR A 573 -29.56 3.90 -80.68
C THR A 573 -30.47 3.34 -79.55
N LYS A 574 -29.94 3.24 -78.31
CA LYS A 574 -30.64 2.70 -77.12
C LYS A 574 -30.22 3.40 -75.79
N GLU A 575 -31.11 3.51 -74.78
CA GLU A 575 -30.81 4.16 -73.47
C GLU A 575 -31.09 3.24 -72.25
N THR A 576 -30.25 3.31 -71.20
CA THR A 576 -30.48 2.65 -69.90
C THR A 576 -29.94 3.43 -68.69
N ILE A 577 -30.42 3.11 -67.50
CA ILE A 577 -29.94 3.63 -66.20
C ILE A 577 -29.03 2.57 -65.56
N LEU A 578 -27.83 2.96 -65.13
CA LEU A 578 -26.92 2.10 -64.35
C LEU A 578 -27.15 2.40 -62.86
N PRO A 579 -27.79 1.50 -62.10
CA PRO A 579 -28.07 1.75 -60.70
C PRO A 579 -26.77 1.93 -59.90
N ALA A 580 -26.79 2.81 -58.90
CA ALA A 580 -25.66 3.04 -57.98
C ALA A 580 -25.07 1.72 -57.47
N LEU A 581 -23.73 1.64 -57.38
CA LEU A 581 -22.99 0.39 -57.11
C LEU A 581 -23.29 -0.22 -55.74
N GLY A 582 -23.92 0.55 -54.85
CA GLY A 582 -24.15 0.17 -53.47
C GLY A 582 -22.87 0.15 -52.65
N HIS A 583 -23.01 0.27 -51.34
CA HIS A 583 -21.88 0.20 -50.43
C HIS A 583 -21.66 -1.24 -49.95
N SER A 584 -20.40 -1.61 -49.73
CA SER A 584 -20.00 -2.91 -49.15
C SER A 584 -19.20 -2.64 -47.88
N TYR A 585 -19.90 -2.59 -46.74
CA TYR A 585 -19.33 -2.28 -45.43
C TYR A 585 -18.88 -3.56 -44.71
N THR A 586 -17.62 -3.94 -44.89
CA THR A 586 -17.04 -5.20 -44.36
C THR A 586 -16.08 -4.97 -43.20
N LYS A 587 -15.49 -3.77 -43.07
CA LYS A 587 -14.57 -3.40 -41.99
C LYS A 587 -15.29 -2.66 -40.87
N THR A 588 -15.09 -3.10 -39.62
CA THR A 588 -15.72 -2.52 -38.42
C THR A 588 -14.67 -2.05 -37.41
N GLU A 589 -14.76 -0.81 -36.96
CA GLU A 589 -13.88 -0.25 -35.92
C GLU A 589 -14.71 0.38 -34.79
N TRP A 590 -14.42 -0.01 -33.55
CA TRP A 590 -15.08 0.51 -32.36
C TRP A 590 -14.18 1.50 -31.63
N ILE A 591 -14.68 2.72 -31.45
CA ILE A 591 -13.97 3.76 -30.70
C ILE A 591 -14.73 4.02 -29.42
N TRP A 592 -14.18 3.53 -28.30
CA TRP A 592 -14.70 3.80 -26.97
C TRP A 592 -14.08 5.06 -26.39
N ASN A 593 -14.88 5.91 -25.76
CA ASN A 593 -14.34 6.98 -24.94
C ASN A 593 -13.62 6.40 -23.69
N LYS A 594 -12.77 7.22 -23.06
CA LYS A 594 -11.91 6.81 -21.92
C LYS A 594 -12.68 6.17 -20.75
N ASN A 595 -13.96 6.51 -20.58
CA ASN A 595 -14.79 6.07 -19.45
C ASN A 595 -15.84 5.02 -19.84
N ALA A 596 -15.80 4.48 -21.07
CA ALA A 596 -16.77 3.56 -21.64
C ALA A 596 -18.23 4.05 -21.64
N SER A 597 -18.46 5.37 -21.51
CA SER A 597 -19.79 5.99 -21.46
C SER A 597 -20.34 6.38 -22.83
N GLY A 598 -19.61 6.04 -23.89
CA GLY A 598 -19.95 6.33 -25.27
C GLY A 598 -19.00 5.55 -26.18
N ALA A 599 -19.55 4.98 -27.23
CA ALA A 599 -18.81 4.31 -28.27
C ALA A 599 -19.39 4.71 -29.62
N THR A 600 -18.52 4.83 -30.62
CA THR A 600 -18.93 4.98 -32.01
C THR A 600 -18.44 3.76 -32.76
N VAL A 601 -19.33 3.16 -33.55
CA VAL A 601 -18.93 2.17 -34.53
C VAL A 601 -18.78 2.86 -35.87
N ASN A 602 -17.64 2.63 -36.51
CA ASN A 602 -17.40 2.98 -37.89
C ASN A 602 -17.51 1.70 -38.71
N VAL A 603 -18.45 1.67 -39.66
CA VAL A 603 -18.47 0.66 -40.70
C VAL A 603 -17.99 1.31 -41.99
N ILE A 604 -16.92 0.75 -42.54
CA ILE A 604 -16.16 1.39 -43.61
C ILE A 604 -16.38 0.60 -44.89
N CYS A 605 -16.84 1.30 -45.93
CA CYS A 605 -17.01 0.72 -47.25
C CYS A 605 -15.62 0.48 -47.83
N GLU A 606 -15.28 -0.79 -48.03
CA GLU A 606 -13.97 -1.23 -48.50
C GLU A 606 -13.58 -0.63 -49.86
N LYS A 607 -14.58 -0.25 -50.68
CA LYS A 607 -14.39 0.23 -52.05
C LYS A 607 -14.21 1.74 -52.19
N CYS A 608 -15.00 2.54 -51.48
CA CYS A 608 -14.98 4.01 -51.62
C CYS A 608 -14.49 4.74 -50.37
N GLY A 609 -14.14 4.01 -49.30
CA GLY A 609 -13.72 4.59 -48.02
C GLY A 609 -14.83 5.37 -47.31
N ASP A 610 -16.04 5.36 -47.87
CA ASP A 610 -17.21 5.95 -47.25
C ASP A 610 -17.43 5.32 -45.88
N VAL A 611 -17.46 6.15 -44.85
CA VAL A 611 -17.61 5.73 -43.47
C VAL A 611 -19.02 6.06 -43.05
N LYS A 612 -19.78 5.01 -42.71
CA LYS A 612 -20.98 5.20 -41.92
C LYS A 612 -20.60 5.08 -40.46
N THR A 613 -20.82 6.16 -39.74
CA THR A 613 -20.65 6.21 -38.30
C THR A 613 -22.02 6.21 -37.66
N ALA A 614 -22.19 5.37 -36.64
CA ALA A 614 -23.31 5.51 -35.72
C ALA A 614 -22.76 5.64 -34.31
N GLU A 615 -23.32 6.60 -33.58
CA GLU A 615 -23.20 6.59 -32.13
C GLU A 615 -23.93 5.35 -31.61
N ALA A 616 -23.24 4.54 -30.82
CA ALA A 616 -23.82 3.36 -30.23
C ALA A 616 -24.61 3.74 -29.00
N GLU A 617 -25.79 3.14 -28.88
CA GLU A 617 -26.53 3.17 -27.64
C GLU A 617 -25.81 2.26 -26.64
N ILE A 618 -25.39 2.84 -25.51
CA ILE A 618 -24.67 2.10 -24.48
C ILE A 618 -25.65 1.60 -23.46
N SER A 619 -25.79 0.28 -23.38
CA SER A 619 -26.41 -0.36 -22.24
C SER A 619 -25.33 -0.75 -21.23
N VAL A 620 -25.53 -0.37 -19.97
CA VAL A 620 -24.64 -0.75 -18.88
C VAL A 620 -25.34 -1.75 -17.98
N LYS A 621 -24.70 -2.90 -17.77
CA LYS A 621 -25.08 -3.86 -16.74
C LYS A 621 -24.07 -3.78 -15.61
N THR A 622 -24.50 -3.24 -14.48
CA THR A 622 -23.69 -3.25 -13.27
C THR A 622 -24.01 -4.49 -12.45
N ILE A 623 -22.98 -5.26 -12.14
CA ILE A 623 -23.00 -6.29 -11.11
C ILE A 623 -22.23 -5.71 -9.94
N ASN A 624 -22.94 -5.31 -8.89
CA ASN A 624 -22.31 -4.68 -7.74
C ASN A 624 -21.37 -5.67 -7.03
N PRO A 625 -20.22 -5.19 -6.50
CA PRO A 625 -19.37 -6.01 -5.66
C PRO A 625 -20.11 -6.40 -4.38
N THR A 626 -19.76 -7.55 -3.82
CA THR A 626 -20.13 -7.91 -2.46
C THR A 626 -18.88 -7.87 -1.58
N TYR A 627 -19.03 -8.15 -0.28
CA TYR A 627 -17.87 -8.37 0.59
C TYR A 627 -17.04 -9.60 0.18
N ASN A 628 -17.63 -10.56 -0.54
CA ASN A 628 -17.00 -11.84 -0.85
C ASN A 628 -16.54 -11.94 -2.33
N THR A 629 -17.19 -11.21 -3.24
CA THR A 629 -17.00 -11.30 -4.69
C THR A 629 -16.81 -9.92 -5.31
N GLU A 630 -15.89 -9.82 -6.26
CA GLU A 630 -15.71 -8.60 -7.05
C GLU A 630 -16.96 -8.30 -7.88
N GLY A 631 -17.21 -7.02 -8.10
CA GLY A 631 -18.23 -6.53 -9.00
C GLY A 631 -17.66 -6.29 -10.39
N LYS A 632 -18.53 -5.98 -11.35
CA LYS A 632 -18.13 -5.55 -12.69
C LYS A 632 -19.18 -4.65 -13.32
N LYS A 633 -18.73 -3.68 -14.11
CA LYS A 633 -19.58 -2.99 -15.09
C LYS A 633 -19.32 -3.59 -16.46
N ILE A 634 -20.38 -4.07 -17.09
CA ILE A 634 -20.36 -4.60 -18.45
C ILE A 634 -21.06 -3.56 -19.32
N TYR A 635 -20.30 -2.91 -20.18
CA TYR A 635 -20.81 -1.96 -21.17
C TYR A 635 -21.02 -2.72 -22.47
N THR A 636 -22.26 -2.77 -22.93
CA THR A 636 -22.61 -3.33 -24.25
C THR A 636 -23.00 -2.16 -25.13
N ALA A 637 -22.19 -1.90 -26.15
CA ALA A 637 -22.50 -0.91 -27.16
C ALA A 637 -23.26 -1.58 -28.28
N THR A 638 -24.42 -1.04 -28.64
CA THR A 638 -25.22 -1.51 -29.77
C THR A 638 -25.49 -0.35 -30.70
N ALA A 639 -25.14 -0.51 -31.96
CA ALA A 639 -25.39 0.48 -33.00
C ALA A 639 -26.02 -0.23 -34.20
N THR A 640 -27.02 0.43 -34.80
CA THR A 640 -27.64 -0.07 -36.04
C THR A 640 -27.26 0.86 -37.18
N ILE A 641 -26.65 0.29 -38.22
CA ILE A 641 -26.36 0.99 -39.47
C ILE A 641 -27.05 0.23 -40.59
N ASP A 642 -27.94 0.92 -41.32
CA ASP A 642 -28.75 0.36 -42.42
C ASP A 642 -29.54 -0.92 -42.06
N GLY A 643 -29.99 -1.06 -40.82
CA GLY A 643 -30.76 -2.22 -40.35
C GLY A 643 -29.92 -3.43 -39.93
N VAL A 644 -28.59 -3.34 -40.00
CA VAL A 644 -27.65 -4.33 -39.45
C VAL A 644 -27.20 -3.89 -38.07
N GLU A 645 -27.31 -4.78 -37.09
CA GLU A 645 -26.92 -4.52 -35.70
C GLU A 645 -25.45 -4.91 -35.48
N TYR A 646 -24.69 -4.01 -34.87
CA TYR A 646 -23.31 -4.23 -34.46
C TYR A 646 -23.20 -4.12 -32.94
N THR A 647 -22.47 -5.05 -32.32
CA THR A 647 -22.30 -5.09 -30.87
C THR A 647 -20.84 -5.24 -30.47
N ASP A 648 -20.44 -4.52 -29.42
CA ASP A 648 -19.15 -4.71 -28.75
C ASP A 648 -19.30 -4.62 -27.22
N VAL A 649 -18.42 -5.30 -26.49
CA VAL A 649 -18.50 -5.45 -25.03
C VAL A 649 -17.20 -5.07 -24.36
N ARG A 650 -17.28 -4.14 -23.41
CA ARG A 650 -16.17 -3.75 -22.53
C ARG A 650 -16.51 -4.03 -21.07
N THR A 651 -15.60 -4.69 -20.34
CA THR A 651 -15.77 -5.02 -18.92
C THR A 651 -14.78 -4.25 -18.05
N ILE A 652 -15.26 -3.64 -16.97
CA ILE A 652 -14.45 -2.99 -15.93
C ILE A 652 -14.71 -3.68 -14.60
N THR A 653 -13.66 -4.16 -13.94
CA THR A 653 -13.73 -4.80 -12.61
C THR A 653 -13.93 -3.76 -11.50
N ILE A 654 -14.75 -4.09 -10.51
CA ILE A 654 -14.94 -3.31 -9.27
C ILE A 654 -14.45 -4.18 -8.11
N ASN A 655 -13.51 -3.67 -7.33
CA ASN A 655 -12.95 -4.37 -6.16
C ASN A 655 -14.05 -4.76 -5.16
N LYS A 656 -13.78 -5.81 -4.36
CA LYS A 656 -14.66 -6.25 -3.27
C LYS A 656 -14.89 -5.14 -2.25
N LEU A 657 -16.04 -5.17 -1.59
CA LEU A 657 -16.34 -4.24 -0.51
C LEU A 657 -15.46 -4.53 0.71
N SER A 658 -15.06 -3.48 1.44
CA SER A 658 -14.22 -3.60 2.63
C SER A 658 -15.04 -4.03 3.85
N THR A 659 -14.54 -4.98 4.63
CA THR A 659 -15.16 -5.46 5.88
C THR A 659 -14.64 -4.75 7.13
N ALA A 660 -13.79 -3.73 6.98
CA ALA A 660 -13.12 -3.07 8.10
C ALA A 660 -14.14 -2.44 9.08
N THR A 661 -14.09 -2.90 10.33
CA THR A 661 -14.87 -2.36 11.45
C THR A 661 -14.15 -2.63 12.76
N GLU A 662 -14.30 -1.74 13.72
CA GLU A 662 -13.75 -1.88 15.07
C GLU A 662 -14.90 -2.13 16.05
N LEU A 663 -14.82 -3.23 16.80
CA LEU A 663 -15.83 -3.59 17.81
C LEU A 663 -15.38 -3.11 19.19
N SER A 664 -16.33 -2.59 19.95
CA SER A 664 -16.19 -2.29 21.37
C SER A 664 -17.45 -2.72 22.12
N TYR A 665 -17.39 -2.87 23.43
CA TYR A 665 -18.60 -3.16 24.20
C TYR A 665 -18.57 -2.51 25.59
N GLU A 666 -19.75 -2.27 26.13
CA GLU A 666 -19.97 -1.81 27.50
C GLU A 666 -20.76 -2.86 28.28
N ALA A 667 -20.20 -3.31 29.41
CA ALA A 667 -20.85 -4.30 30.26
C ALA A 667 -21.94 -3.67 31.15
N GLY A 668 -23.13 -4.24 31.11
CA GLY A 668 -24.24 -3.94 32.01
C GLY A 668 -24.43 -5.02 33.09
N ASN A 669 -25.47 -4.85 33.92
CA ASN A 669 -25.86 -5.83 34.92
C ASN A 669 -26.74 -6.92 34.27
N GLY A 670 -26.13 -8.08 33.97
CA GLY A 670 -26.79 -9.15 33.20
C GLY A 670 -26.97 -8.83 31.71
N SER A 671 -26.31 -7.78 31.21
CA SER A 671 -26.35 -7.37 29.81
C SER A 671 -24.98 -6.88 29.32
N ALA A 672 -24.83 -6.70 28.02
CA ALA A 672 -23.70 -6.02 27.40
C ALA A 672 -24.16 -5.31 26.13
N VAL A 673 -23.73 -4.07 25.92
CA VAL A 673 -23.99 -3.31 24.69
C VAL A 673 -22.75 -3.42 23.83
N LEU A 674 -22.84 -4.15 22.72
CA LEU A 674 -21.84 -4.20 21.67
C LEU A 674 -22.05 -2.99 20.74
N SER A 675 -20.97 -2.32 20.36
CA SER A 675 -20.96 -1.20 19.41
C SER A 675 -19.87 -1.41 18.38
N TRP A 676 -20.05 -0.91 17.17
CA TRP A 676 -19.05 -1.00 16.10
C TRP A 676 -19.00 0.24 15.23
N THR A 677 -17.89 0.43 14.52
CA THR A 677 -17.80 1.47 13.51
C THR A 677 -18.57 1.06 12.25
N PRO A 678 -19.31 1.98 11.58
CA PRO A 678 -20.03 1.65 10.37
C PRO A 678 -19.12 1.06 9.29
N VAL A 679 -19.51 -0.07 8.71
CA VAL A 679 -18.85 -0.67 7.55
C VAL A 679 -19.31 0.06 6.29
N ALA A 680 -18.38 0.37 5.40
CA ALA A 680 -18.70 1.02 4.12
C ALA A 680 -19.73 0.19 3.32
N ASP A 681 -20.70 0.89 2.75
CA ASP A 681 -21.79 0.34 1.91
C ASP A 681 -22.70 -0.70 2.61
N ALA A 682 -22.58 -0.86 3.92
CA ALA A 682 -23.41 -1.79 4.68
C ALA A 682 -24.87 -1.28 4.77
N GLU A 683 -25.79 -2.11 4.30
CA GLU A 683 -27.24 -1.87 4.38
C GLU A 683 -27.78 -2.24 5.76
N LYS A 684 -27.20 -3.28 6.38
CA LYS A 684 -27.51 -3.75 7.72
C LYS A 684 -26.41 -4.68 8.24
N TYR A 685 -26.51 -5.06 9.50
CA TYR A 685 -25.54 -5.89 10.20
C TYR A 685 -26.21 -7.14 10.77
N ALA A 686 -25.41 -8.18 10.96
CA ALA A 686 -25.78 -9.34 11.73
C ALA A 686 -24.77 -9.52 12.86
N VAL A 687 -25.32 -9.71 14.06
CA VAL A 687 -24.55 -10.06 15.24
C VAL A 687 -24.43 -11.57 15.27
N CYS A 688 -23.20 -12.07 15.28
CA CYS A 688 -22.87 -13.49 15.27
C CYS A 688 -22.29 -13.90 16.61
N ALA A 689 -22.63 -15.10 17.10
CA ALA A 689 -22.09 -15.68 18.32
C ALA A 689 -21.46 -17.05 18.03
N TYR A 690 -20.34 -17.35 18.69
CA TYR A 690 -19.67 -18.64 18.58
C TYR A 690 -20.24 -19.61 19.62
N ILE A 691 -21.00 -20.61 19.17
CA ILE A 691 -21.75 -21.53 20.04
C ILE A 691 -21.41 -22.96 19.63
N SER A 692 -20.87 -23.74 20.57
CA SER A 692 -20.53 -25.15 20.36
C SER A 692 -19.59 -25.39 19.17
N GLY A 693 -18.59 -24.53 18.98
CA GLY A 693 -17.59 -24.67 17.93
C GLY A 693 -17.99 -24.13 16.56
N VAL A 694 -19.16 -23.50 16.44
CA VAL A 694 -19.64 -22.93 15.17
C VAL A 694 -20.15 -21.51 15.36
N TRP A 695 -19.83 -20.64 14.38
CA TRP A 695 -20.42 -19.31 14.29
C TRP A 695 -21.88 -19.40 13.87
N ARG A 696 -22.75 -18.73 14.62
CA ARG A 696 -24.19 -18.66 14.34
C ARG A 696 -24.62 -17.20 14.34
N LYS A 697 -25.37 -16.81 13.32
CA LYS A 697 -26.07 -15.52 13.32
C LYS A 697 -27.12 -15.53 14.42
N PHE A 698 -27.06 -14.54 15.30
CA PHE A 698 -27.92 -14.39 16.45
C PHE A 698 -29.06 -13.40 16.18
N ASP A 699 -28.74 -12.23 15.63
CA ASP A 699 -29.72 -11.19 15.32
C ASP A 699 -29.28 -10.31 14.15
N GLU A 700 -30.21 -9.58 13.54
CA GLU A 700 -29.97 -8.60 12.47
C GLU A 700 -30.39 -7.20 12.93
N VAL A 701 -29.55 -6.20 12.69
CA VAL A 701 -29.82 -4.81 13.07
C VAL A 701 -29.42 -3.82 11.99
N ASP A 702 -30.15 -2.72 11.91
CA ASP A 702 -29.87 -1.62 10.98
C ASP A 702 -28.93 -0.57 11.59
N GLY A 703 -28.73 -0.60 12.91
CA GLY A 703 -27.84 0.30 13.64
C GLY A 703 -26.45 -0.29 13.86
N THR A 704 -25.56 0.48 14.50
CA THR A 704 -24.19 0.08 14.82
C THR A 704 -23.98 -0.32 16.28
N SER A 705 -25.04 -0.82 16.92
CA SER A 705 -24.99 -1.34 18.28
C SER A 705 -26.02 -2.43 18.51
N TYR A 706 -25.76 -3.30 19.49
CA TYR A 706 -26.65 -4.38 19.89
C TYR A 706 -26.53 -4.67 21.39
N GLU A 707 -27.67 -4.74 22.08
CA GLU A 707 -27.71 -5.08 23.50
C GLU A 707 -28.01 -6.57 23.71
N PHE A 708 -27.02 -7.31 24.20
CA PHE A 708 -27.20 -8.66 24.71
C PHE A 708 -27.81 -8.62 26.11
N LYS A 709 -28.88 -9.38 26.35
CA LYS A 709 -29.57 -9.50 27.65
C LYS A 709 -29.51 -10.92 28.18
N GLY A 710 -29.60 -11.06 29.49
CA GLY A 710 -29.60 -12.37 30.17
C GLY A 710 -28.23 -13.05 30.16
N LEU A 711 -27.15 -12.27 30.07
CA LEU A 711 -25.79 -12.81 30.14
C LEU A 711 -25.50 -13.27 31.57
N ASN A 712 -24.96 -14.48 31.70
CA ASN A 712 -24.51 -15.02 32.98
C ASN A 712 -23.24 -14.29 33.48
N PRO A 713 -23.21 -13.77 34.72
CA PRO A 713 -22.03 -13.14 35.29
C PRO A 713 -20.80 -14.07 35.31
N GLY A 714 -19.66 -13.54 34.88
CA GLY A 714 -18.39 -14.29 34.84
C GLY A 714 -18.28 -15.28 33.67
N VAL A 715 -19.18 -15.20 32.68
CA VAL A 715 -19.07 -15.94 31.41
C VAL A 715 -18.71 -14.95 30.30
N VAL A 716 -17.70 -15.30 29.51
CA VAL A 716 -17.33 -14.58 28.29
C VAL A 716 -17.98 -15.27 27.09
N TYR A 717 -18.62 -14.50 26.23
CA TYR A 717 -19.27 -14.93 25.01
C TYR A 717 -18.49 -14.36 23.82
N LYS A 718 -18.03 -15.23 22.92
CA LYS A 718 -17.32 -14.79 21.71
C LYS A 718 -18.32 -14.40 20.63
N VAL A 719 -18.25 -13.15 20.19
CA VAL A 719 -19.18 -12.54 19.23
C VAL A 719 -18.44 -11.82 18.11
N ALA A 720 -19.08 -11.66 16.96
CA ALA A 720 -18.57 -10.95 15.79
C ALA A 720 -19.71 -10.19 15.12
N VAL A 721 -19.40 -9.22 14.25
CA VAL A 721 -20.40 -8.48 13.46
C VAL A 721 -20.06 -8.62 11.99
N ILE A 722 -21.02 -9.06 11.19
CA ILE A 722 -20.88 -9.14 9.74
C ILE A 722 -21.82 -8.14 9.08
N ALA A 723 -21.36 -7.50 8.01
CA ALA A 723 -22.15 -6.57 7.23
C ALA A 723 -22.87 -7.26 6.07
N TYR A 724 -24.00 -6.70 5.65
CA TYR A 724 -24.74 -7.09 4.45
C TYR A 724 -24.76 -5.93 3.46
N ALA A 725 -24.41 -6.22 2.22
CA ALA A 725 -24.50 -5.26 1.12
C ALA A 725 -24.69 -6.01 -0.20
N ASN A 726 -25.46 -5.42 -1.11
CA ASN A 726 -25.63 -5.92 -2.47
C ASN A 726 -26.09 -7.40 -2.54
N GLY A 727 -27.00 -7.81 -1.66
CA GLY A 727 -27.59 -9.15 -1.71
C GLY A 727 -26.84 -10.23 -0.92
N SER A 728 -25.67 -9.92 -0.34
CA SER A 728 -24.83 -10.92 0.34
C SER A 728 -24.31 -10.45 1.70
N TRP A 729 -24.26 -11.38 2.64
CA TRP A 729 -23.55 -11.23 3.91
C TRP A 729 -22.05 -11.41 3.72
N SER A 730 -21.23 -10.64 4.44
CA SER A 730 -19.82 -10.97 4.64
C SER A 730 -19.68 -12.30 5.37
N ASN A 731 -18.66 -13.09 5.01
CA ASN A 731 -18.26 -14.29 5.75
C ASN A 731 -17.11 -14.06 6.73
N ASP A 732 -16.63 -12.81 6.83
CA ASP A 732 -15.50 -12.43 7.67
C ASP A 732 -15.93 -12.20 9.12
N VAL A 733 -15.53 -13.12 10.00
CA VAL A 733 -15.73 -13.05 11.46
C VAL A 733 -14.43 -12.80 12.21
N SER A 734 -13.37 -12.37 11.50
CA SER A 734 -12.05 -12.11 12.09
C SER A 734 -12.08 -10.97 13.11
N ASN A 735 -13.08 -10.09 13.03
CA ASN A 735 -13.33 -9.00 13.98
C ASN A 735 -13.87 -9.47 15.35
N SER A 736 -13.91 -10.78 15.61
CA SER A 736 -14.52 -11.31 16.83
C SER A 736 -13.90 -10.79 18.12
N ILE A 737 -14.75 -10.55 19.13
CA ILE A 737 -14.34 -10.15 20.48
C ILE A 737 -15.08 -11.00 21.54
N GLY A 738 -14.48 -11.11 22.73
CA GLY A 738 -15.14 -11.67 23.90
C GLY A 738 -15.91 -10.59 24.66
N ILE A 739 -17.22 -10.81 24.88
CA ILE A 739 -18.07 -9.90 25.68
C ILE A 739 -18.60 -10.61 26.92
N GLY A 740 -18.96 -9.84 27.95
CA GLY A 740 -19.62 -10.37 29.14
C GLY A 740 -20.33 -9.27 29.91
N CYS A 741 -21.13 -9.65 30.91
CA CYS A 741 -21.76 -8.70 31.82
C CYS A 741 -20.90 -8.48 33.08
N LYS A 742 -21.23 -7.43 33.84
CA LYS A 742 -20.56 -7.12 35.11
C LYS A 742 -20.64 -8.32 36.06
N SER A 743 -19.51 -8.66 36.68
CA SER A 743 -19.38 -9.82 37.56
C SER A 743 -18.71 -9.45 38.89
N LYS A 744 -18.88 -10.31 39.90
CA LYS A 744 -18.13 -10.21 41.16
C LYS A 744 -16.68 -10.69 41.03
N PHE A 745 -16.40 -11.53 40.04
CA PHE A 745 -15.07 -12.05 39.73
C PHE A 745 -14.84 -12.02 38.21
N PRO A 746 -13.59 -11.81 37.75
CA PRO A 746 -13.32 -11.85 36.32
C PRO A 746 -13.57 -13.26 35.78
N GLY A 747 -14.48 -13.41 34.82
CA GLY A 747 -14.57 -14.58 33.97
C GLY A 747 -13.58 -14.43 32.83
N VAL A 748 -12.78 -15.45 32.53
CA VAL A 748 -11.64 -15.33 31.60
C VAL A 748 -11.85 -16.21 30.38
N ASP A 749 -11.57 -15.65 29.21
CA ASP A 749 -11.43 -16.34 27.93
C ASP A 749 -9.96 -16.35 27.50
N VAL A 750 -9.54 -17.44 26.87
CA VAL A 750 -8.15 -17.71 26.51
C VAL A 750 -8.05 -18.03 25.03
N GLU A 751 -7.25 -17.27 24.31
CA GLU A 751 -6.86 -17.56 22.92
C GLU A 751 -5.36 -17.83 22.86
N VAL A 752 -4.96 -19.00 22.34
CA VAL A 752 -3.54 -19.36 22.21
C VAL A 752 -3.13 -19.27 20.74
N SER A 753 -1.99 -18.65 20.46
CA SER A 753 -1.36 -18.62 19.14
C SER A 753 0.16 -18.74 19.28
N HIS A 754 0.73 -19.80 18.70
CA HIS A 754 2.14 -20.13 18.81
C HIS A 754 2.60 -20.15 20.29
N LYS A 755 3.67 -19.40 20.62
CA LYS A 755 4.23 -19.27 21.98
C LYS A 755 3.54 -18.20 22.84
N ARG A 756 2.38 -17.65 22.44
CA ARG A 756 1.68 -16.58 23.18
C ARG A 756 0.22 -16.93 23.40
N PHE A 757 -0.38 -16.28 24.39
CA PHE A 757 -1.82 -16.31 24.62
C PHE A 757 -2.38 -14.90 24.82
N LYS A 758 -3.63 -14.68 24.42
CA LYS A 758 -4.42 -13.52 24.77
C LYS A 758 -5.45 -13.93 25.81
N LEU A 759 -5.50 -13.21 26.92
CA LEU A 759 -6.59 -13.31 27.89
C LEU A 759 -7.55 -12.15 27.65
N THR A 760 -8.84 -12.45 27.71
CA THR A 760 -9.91 -11.45 27.81
C THR A 760 -10.76 -11.79 29.03
N TRP A 761 -11.23 -10.81 29.80
CA TRP A 761 -12.03 -11.09 30.99
C TRP A 761 -13.21 -10.16 31.18
N THR A 762 -14.23 -10.63 31.91
CA THR A 762 -15.39 -9.79 32.23
C THR A 762 -15.02 -8.69 33.23
N PRO A 763 -15.49 -7.45 33.06
CA PRO A 763 -15.26 -6.39 34.02
C PRO A 763 -15.93 -6.68 35.37
N VAL A 764 -15.26 -6.29 36.45
CA VAL A 764 -15.70 -6.41 37.84
C VAL A 764 -16.15 -5.04 38.35
N GLU A 765 -17.30 -5.01 39.01
CA GLU A 765 -17.86 -3.77 39.56
C GLU A 765 -16.94 -3.17 40.63
N GLY A 766 -16.60 -1.88 40.48
CA GLY A 766 -15.69 -1.17 41.40
C GLY A 766 -14.21 -1.56 41.25
N ALA A 767 -13.83 -2.26 40.17
CA ALA A 767 -12.44 -2.58 39.90
C ALA A 767 -11.63 -1.32 39.55
N GLU A 768 -10.59 -1.05 40.34
CA GLU A 768 -9.59 -0.02 40.10
C GLU A 768 -8.49 -0.53 39.15
N ARG A 769 -8.16 -1.83 39.25
CA ARG A 769 -7.11 -2.52 38.48
C ARG A 769 -7.38 -4.01 38.36
N TYR A 770 -6.73 -4.67 37.41
CA TYR A 770 -6.60 -6.13 37.34
C TYR A 770 -5.15 -6.58 37.46
N ALA A 771 -4.95 -7.80 37.94
CA ALA A 771 -3.67 -8.51 37.92
C ALA A 771 -3.87 -9.91 37.34
N VAL A 772 -2.99 -10.30 36.42
CA VAL A 772 -2.91 -11.66 35.90
C VAL A 772 -1.80 -12.38 36.65
N GLY A 773 -2.13 -13.47 37.34
CA GLY A 773 -1.19 -14.33 38.04
C GLY A 773 -1.01 -15.66 37.32
N ALA A 774 0.21 -16.20 37.27
CA ALA A 774 0.50 -17.57 36.88
C ALA A 774 1.25 -18.29 37.99
N TYR A 775 0.96 -19.57 38.17
CA TYR A 775 1.58 -20.44 39.16
C TYR A 775 2.78 -21.15 38.52
N ILE A 776 3.99 -20.73 38.89
CA ILE A 776 5.25 -21.16 38.28
C ILE A 776 6.21 -21.57 39.38
N ASN A 777 6.76 -22.79 39.31
CA ASN A 777 7.73 -23.34 40.27
C ASN A 777 7.26 -23.31 41.74
N GLY A 778 5.96 -23.52 41.98
CA GLY A 778 5.39 -23.53 43.33
C GLY A 778 5.00 -22.16 43.89
N GLU A 779 5.14 -21.08 43.11
CA GLU A 779 4.82 -19.72 43.55
C GLU A 779 3.94 -18.99 42.53
N TRP A 780 3.07 -18.10 43.03
CA TRP A 780 2.28 -17.19 42.19
C TRP A 780 3.14 -16.02 41.72
N LYS A 781 3.24 -15.85 40.39
CA LYS A 781 3.94 -14.73 39.74
C LYS A 781 2.94 -13.86 39.00
N ILE A 782 3.02 -12.55 39.21
CA ILE A 782 2.22 -11.58 38.46
C ILE A 782 2.84 -11.41 37.07
N LEU A 783 2.04 -11.63 36.04
CA LEU A 783 2.42 -11.51 34.64
C LEU A 783 2.02 -10.18 34.03
N ALA A 784 0.90 -9.61 34.47
CA ALA A 784 0.42 -8.31 34.02
C ALA A 784 -0.37 -7.61 35.11
N ARG A 785 -0.37 -6.28 35.06
CA ARG A 785 -1.28 -5.42 35.82
C ARG A 785 -1.88 -4.42 34.85
N GLU A 786 -3.18 -4.32 34.86
CA GLU A 786 -3.93 -3.45 33.96
C GLU A 786 -4.87 -2.56 34.77
N ASP A 787 -5.27 -1.42 34.22
CA ASP A 787 -6.22 -0.52 34.88
C ASP A 787 -7.66 -1.09 34.83
N GLY A 788 -8.56 -0.57 35.67
CA GLY A 788 -9.90 -1.13 35.90
C GLY A 788 -10.83 -1.13 34.68
N ASP A 789 -10.50 -0.35 33.66
CA ASP A 789 -11.17 -0.27 32.35
C ASP A 789 -10.57 -1.23 31.30
N VAL A 790 -9.43 -1.86 31.59
CA VAL A 790 -8.79 -2.82 30.71
C VAL A 790 -9.22 -4.24 31.08
N THR A 791 -9.74 -4.94 30.07
CA THR A 791 -10.30 -6.29 30.21
C THR A 791 -9.61 -7.33 29.33
N SER A 792 -8.40 -7.04 28.84
CA SER A 792 -7.63 -8.01 28.07
C SER A 792 -6.13 -7.77 28.18
N VAL A 793 -5.33 -8.84 28.03
CA VAL A 793 -3.87 -8.76 27.90
C VAL A 793 -3.36 -9.78 26.89
N ILE A 794 -2.31 -9.44 26.16
CA ILE A 794 -1.55 -10.39 25.33
C ILE A 794 -0.27 -10.73 26.09
N SER A 795 -0.01 -12.03 26.26
CA SER A 795 1.18 -12.51 26.96
C SER A 795 2.45 -12.22 26.15
N PRO A 796 3.62 -12.09 26.82
CA PRO A 796 4.90 -12.34 26.17
C PRO A 796 4.99 -13.80 25.71
N GLU A 797 6.11 -14.21 25.11
CA GLU A 797 6.33 -15.62 24.77
C GLU A 797 6.48 -16.49 26.02
N PHE A 798 5.85 -17.67 25.99
CA PHE A 798 5.89 -18.71 27.00
C PHE A 798 6.55 -19.96 26.40
N GLU A 799 7.27 -20.69 27.24
CA GLU A 799 7.75 -22.03 26.88
C GLU A 799 6.56 -22.97 26.66
N SER A 800 6.75 -24.00 25.86
CA SER A 800 5.72 -25.02 25.65
C SER A 800 5.41 -25.69 27.00
N GLY A 801 4.13 -25.79 27.34
CA GLY A 801 3.70 -26.25 28.66
C GLY A 801 2.29 -25.82 29.03
N THR A 802 1.77 -26.37 30.11
CA THR A 802 0.46 -25.99 30.67
C THR A 802 0.67 -25.16 31.93
N TYR A 803 0.12 -23.95 31.93
CA TYR A 803 0.26 -22.97 33.00
C TYR A 803 -1.06 -22.78 33.73
N LYS A 804 -1.06 -22.91 35.05
CA LYS A 804 -2.20 -22.57 35.91
C LYS A 804 -2.18 -21.06 36.18
N MET A 805 -3.29 -20.37 35.93
CA MET A 805 -3.38 -18.91 35.92
C MET A 805 -4.64 -18.39 36.60
N VAL A 806 -4.68 -17.10 36.93
CA VAL A 806 -5.84 -16.41 37.53
C VAL A 806 -5.84 -14.92 37.19
N VAL A 807 -7.03 -14.31 37.07
CA VAL A 807 -7.18 -12.85 36.98
C VAL A 807 -7.87 -12.35 38.25
N CYS A 808 -7.28 -11.35 38.91
CA CYS A 808 -7.79 -10.76 40.14
C CYS A 808 -8.11 -9.27 39.92
N ALA A 809 -9.24 -8.80 40.40
CA ALA A 809 -9.58 -7.38 40.44
C ALA A 809 -9.10 -6.75 41.75
N ARG A 810 -8.75 -5.46 41.72
CA ARG A 810 -8.48 -4.62 42.89
C ARG A 810 -9.69 -3.72 43.13
N ILE A 811 -10.28 -3.76 44.32
CA ILE A 811 -11.50 -3.02 44.67
C ILE A 811 -11.29 -2.34 46.02
N ASN A 812 -11.57 -1.04 46.12
CA ASN A 812 -11.36 -0.24 47.33
C ASN A 812 -9.92 -0.34 47.87
N GLY A 813 -8.92 -0.28 46.98
CA GLY A 813 -7.51 -0.37 47.33
C GLY A 813 -6.97 -1.77 47.64
N GLU A 814 -7.79 -2.83 47.69
CA GLU A 814 -7.36 -4.21 48.01
C GLU A 814 -7.56 -5.21 46.85
N TRP A 815 -6.64 -6.16 46.69
CA TRP A 815 -6.79 -7.24 45.70
C TRP A 815 -7.80 -8.28 46.16
N ASP A 816 -8.80 -8.58 45.34
CA ASP A 816 -9.80 -9.59 45.65
C ASP A 816 -9.21 -11.01 45.46
N LEU A 817 -8.63 -11.54 46.53
CA LEU A 817 -8.06 -12.89 46.59
C LEU A 817 -9.07 -13.95 47.05
N ARG A 818 -10.34 -13.60 47.25
CA ARG A 818 -11.35 -14.55 47.75
C ARG A 818 -11.55 -15.67 46.75
N LYS A 819 -11.55 -16.91 47.23
CA LYS A 819 -11.76 -18.10 46.39
C LYS A 819 -10.77 -18.24 45.21
N LEU A 820 -9.53 -17.73 45.37
CA LEU A 820 -8.48 -17.72 44.34
C LEU A 820 -8.35 -19.06 43.60
N GLU A 821 -8.20 -20.15 44.33
CA GLU A 821 -8.01 -21.51 43.76
C GLU A 821 -9.18 -22.00 42.90
N SER A 822 -10.41 -21.56 43.18
CA SER A 822 -11.58 -21.93 42.37
C SER A 822 -11.78 -21.05 41.13
N ARG A 823 -10.98 -19.98 40.99
CA ARG A 823 -11.02 -19.03 39.86
C ARG A 823 -9.87 -19.26 38.88
N THR A 824 -9.04 -20.27 39.12
CA THR A 824 -7.89 -20.54 38.28
C THR A 824 -8.31 -21.25 36.99
N PHE A 825 -7.61 -20.96 35.91
CA PHE A 825 -7.77 -21.60 34.60
C PHE A 825 -6.42 -22.07 34.08
N GLU A 826 -6.42 -22.97 33.10
CA GLU A 826 -5.21 -23.49 32.48
C GLU A 826 -5.02 -22.88 31.10
N VAL A 827 -3.77 -22.58 30.76
CA VAL A 827 -3.36 -22.16 29.41
C VAL A 827 -2.29 -23.12 28.93
N THR A 828 -2.57 -23.84 27.85
CA THR A 828 -1.63 -24.79 27.23
C THR A 828 -0.99 -24.16 26.00
N ILE A 829 0.33 -24.02 26.05
CA ILE A 829 1.18 -23.52 24.95
C ILE A 829 1.82 -24.71 24.26
N GLY A 830 1.70 -24.75 22.93
CA GLY A 830 2.09 -25.87 22.06
C GLY A 830 3.58 -25.95 21.77
#